data_AF-A0A811KE40-F1
#
_entry.id   AF-A0A811KE40-F1
#
_cell.length_a   1.000
_cell.length_b   1.000
_cell.length_c   1.000
_cell.angle_alpha   90.00
_cell.angle_beta   90.00
_cell.angle_gamma   90.00
#
_symmetry.space_group_name_H-M   'P 1'
#
loop_
_entity.id
_entity.type
_entity.pdbx_description
1 polymer ?
#
loop_
_entity_poly.entity_id
_entity_poly.type
_entity_poly.pdbx_seq_one_letter_code
_entity_poly.pdbx_strand_id
1 'polypeptide(L)'
;MGLAPKNVVALLLAEFGTGNSEDATYEETRMATRLKILLSQAAEDANIEVQTDDEIMDNNSSGDENDDDSDFELDVEGHQERDERGTGEIWMGRKFVSLDQIRAVKRYWLSSNRSVGAVRKRCRFIRSDYYWRKMTDLWKKDEVVADRRVRIKKLASDLFEWAKERLSTGTSDPITIPSHAIFNSERNRTQPPDPKEDSLDERSFHSANWAAVWSTTTKYPYVYVIVNSPLFKDADPYVIRLAAVFRLAIALIDSPLTAIHFWFRYDVVCNQNVWTWRTYGKIYSVFLMLTLCEAVKMLTGGFDDRNPHSSDAVNDGIAATARYIYFSMQTGSFIVGIVLSQTQPLVEYSLICYFGWKIYKNVKATAARSINTTLAAQRTLVKIMALQVPRLEFPSVIICPKSPDALNFERVKKEITKVLPMLNDSQIIDLIIYAIGDTGLVNAHYVMVNKSEEHFAKFNRMIKAWRGRRDQKKFYEDLFEHHGNGYTCTQLFKECRLGALTINCCELFESHYVMLRGRCFRMKEFYQTDPGFYGRLYIGMNELPSLTAKDGKQVQLVAFLATPRSEISTFPRYYLTKQASTKISIKLRMFDMDPDFTRCHDDGETRGRAACYLRQWLYEKFVNPHNCTPFYMQYRTHGVDVCETGVIAKTYENVLDLATKENICMAACSRSEREYKVVRRNTEASRSLGFNETHPYRLELHYEDLEYENYAEVRITTLPGFVSQVGGQLGLFLGVTVMSIAQMILNLYVFLHERLQRLRKTLKTSQPPA
;
A
#
# COMPACT_ATOMS: atom_id res chain seq x y z
N MET A 1 34.89 -4.31 15.87
CA MET A 1 34.20 -4.49 17.18
C MET A 1 32.75 -4.01 17.06
N GLY A 2 31.74 -4.87 17.31
CA GLY A 2 30.34 -4.46 17.27
C GLY A 2 29.86 -3.92 18.63
N LEU A 3 29.45 -2.65 18.70
CA LEU A 3 28.82 -2.10 19.91
C LEU A 3 27.45 -2.76 20.14
N ALA A 4 27.22 -3.23 21.37
CA ALA A 4 25.93 -3.76 21.80
C ALA A 4 24.85 -2.65 21.77
N PRO A 5 23.58 -2.95 21.43
CA PRO A 5 22.50 -1.95 21.40
C PRO A 5 22.36 -1.16 22.72
N LYS A 6 22.59 -1.83 23.86
CA LYS A 6 22.62 -1.21 25.19
C LYS A 6 23.69 -0.12 25.30
N ASN A 7 24.85 -0.32 24.67
CA ASN A 7 25.97 0.64 24.71
C ASN A 7 25.74 1.84 23.79
N VAL A 8 25.12 1.63 22.63
CA VAL A 8 24.73 2.71 21.70
C VAL A 8 23.63 3.58 22.33
N VAL A 9 22.67 2.95 22.99
CA VAL A 9 21.62 3.65 23.74
C VAL A 9 22.21 4.37 24.96
N ALA A 10 23.15 3.77 25.69
CA ALA A 10 23.86 4.43 26.79
C ALA A 10 24.60 5.69 26.32
N LEU A 11 25.29 5.65 25.18
CA LEU A 11 25.98 6.79 24.57
C LEU A 11 25.00 7.91 24.14
N LEU A 12 23.89 7.55 23.50
CA LEU A 12 22.85 8.52 23.10
C LEU A 12 22.13 9.16 24.28
N LEU A 13 22.02 8.44 25.40
CA LEU A 13 21.42 8.96 26.63
C LEU A 13 22.43 9.81 27.43
N ALA A 14 23.70 9.40 27.51
CA ALA A 14 24.75 10.17 28.17
C ALA A 14 24.90 11.59 27.59
N GLU A 15 24.75 11.75 26.27
CA GLU A 15 24.92 13.04 25.58
C GLU A 15 23.66 13.93 25.62
N PHE A 16 22.46 13.35 25.81
CA PHE A 16 21.17 14.07 25.71
C PHE A 16 20.22 13.92 26.94
N GLY A 17 20.64 13.25 28.04
CA GLY A 17 19.93 13.22 29.34
C GLY A 17 20.21 12.03 30.28
N THR A 18 20.41 12.32 31.57
CA THR A 18 20.79 11.48 32.74
C THR A 18 20.96 9.95 32.56
N GLY A 19 22.14 9.55 32.10
CA GLY A 19 23.00 8.57 32.78
C GLY A 19 22.75 7.07 32.63
N ASN A 20 21.52 6.56 32.52
CA ASN A 20 21.27 5.11 32.61
C ASN A 20 20.51 4.52 31.40
N SER A 21 21.07 3.43 30.84
CA SER A 21 20.55 2.71 29.67
C SER A 21 19.39 1.74 29.96
N GLU A 22 19.05 1.55 31.23
CA GLU A 22 18.03 0.59 31.66
C GLU A 22 16.59 1.14 31.60
N ASP A 23 16.45 2.47 31.49
CA ASP A 23 15.16 3.16 31.34
C ASP A 23 14.73 3.35 29.87
N ALA A 24 15.43 2.72 28.93
CA ALA A 24 15.18 2.89 27.50
C ALA A 24 13.88 2.19 27.06
N THR A 25 13.00 2.94 26.39
CA THR A 25 11.76 2.39 25.84
C THR A 25 12.04 1.48 24.64
N TYR A 26 11.18 0.49 24.42
CA TYR A 26 11.28 -0.45 23.29
C TYR A 26 11.49 0.21 21.93
N GLU A 27 10.85 1.36 21.69
CA GLU A 27 10.99 2.12 20.45
C GLU A 27 12.35 2.83 20.33
N GLU A 28 12.97 3.25 21.44
CA GLU A 28 14.34 3.81 21.44
C GLU A 28 15.37 2.72 21.12
N THR A 29 15.20 1.51 21.67
CA THR A 29 16.02 0.34 21.32
C THR A 29 15.86 -0.04 19.84
N ARG A 30 14.63 0.03 19.32
CA ARG A 30 14.31 -0.24 17.91
C ARG A 30 14.95 0.78 16.97
N MET A 31 14.92 2.07 17.33
CA MET A 31 15.58 3.13 16.55
C MET A 31 17.11 2.98 16.57
N ALA A 32 17.72 2.68 17.73
CA ALA A 32 19.15 2.40 17.84
C ALA A 32 19.58 1.16 17.03
N THR A 33 18.75 0.12 17.00
CA THR A 33 18.99 -1.09 16.21
C THR A 33 18.93 -0.78 14.70
N ARG A 34 17.99 0.06 14.26
CA ARG A 34 17.94 0.54 12.88
C ARG A 34 19.15 1.40 12.52
N LEU A 35 19.59 2.28 13.41
CA LEU A 35 20.78 3.10 13.21
C LEU A 35 22.04 2.23 13.08
N LYS A 36 22.17 1.19 13.90
CA LYS A 36 23.24 0.19 13.78
C LYS A 36 23.23 -0.52 12.42
N ILE A 37 22.06 -0.95 11.95
CA ILE A 37 21.90 -1.62 10.66
C ILE A 37 22.26 -0.68 9.50
N LEU A 38 21.86 0.59 9.59
CA LEU A 38 22.19 1.59 8.58
C LEU A 38 23.69 1.92 8.55
N LEU A 39 24.34 2.00 9.72
CA LEU A 39 25.79 2.20 9.81
C LEU A 39 26.58 0.98 9.33
N SER A 40 26.09 -0.24 9.58
CA SER A 40 26.73 -1.45 9.04
C SER A 40 26.53 -1.58 7.53
N GLN A 41 25.36 -1.21 7.01
CA GLN A 41 25.10 -1.19 5.56
C GLN A 41 25.94 -0.12 4.86
N ALA A 42 26.09 1.07 5.45
CA ALA A 42 26.96 2.11 4.93
C ALA A 42 28.45 1.74 4.97
N ALA A 43 28.87 0.89 5.91
CA ALA A 43 30.23 0.35 5.98
C ALA A 43 30.46 -0.79 4.98
N GLU A 44 29.43 -1.58 4.65
CA GLU A 44 29.48 -2.61 3.59
C GLU A 44 29.50 -2.00 2.18
N ASP A 45 28.82 -0.86 1.98
CA ASP A 45 28.81 -0.14 0.69
C ASP A 45 30.14 0.58 0.39
N ALA A 46 30.98 0.82 1.40
CA ALA A 46 32.30 1.43 1.27
C ALA A 46 33.39 0.36 1.42
N ASN A 47 33.72 -0.32 0.32
CA ASN A 47 34.72 -1.40 0.28
C ASN A 47 36.12 -0.90 0.76
N ILE A 48 36.42 -1.09 2.04
CA ILE A 48 37.76 -1.05 2.62
C ILE A 48 37.98 -2.40 3.28
N GLU A 49 38.90 -3.20 2.74
CA GLU A 49 39.39 -4.43 3.37
C GLU A 49 39.92 -4.10 4.77
N VAL A 50 39.39 -4.78 5.79
CA VAL A 50 40.12 -4.94 7.05
C VAL A 50 40.49 -6.41 7.16
N GLN A 51 41.66 -6.69 6.59
CA GLN A 51 42.47 -7.85 6.89
C GLN A 51 43.10 -7.65 8.28
N THR A 52 43.04 -8.67 9.13
CA THR A 52 44.12 -8.96 10.08
C THR A 52 44.17 -10.47 10.27
N ASP A 53 45.27 -11.06 9.77
CA ASP A 53 45.65 -12.47 9.83
C ASP A 53 46.02 -12.91 11.28
N ASP A 54 45.71 -14.18 11.59
CA ASP A 54 46.54 -15.29 12.12
C ASP A 54 47.68 -14.97 13.12
N GLU A 55 48.08 -15.76 14.12
CA GLU A 55 47.85 -17.11 14.67
C GLU A 55 48.78 -17.16 15.91
N ILE A 56 48.53 -18.06 16.88
CA ILE A 56 49.56 -18.91 17.55
C ILE A 56 48.84 -19.86 18.52
N MET A 57 49.14 -21.14 18.31
CA MET A 57 48.72 -22.31 19.07
C MET A 57 49.28 -22.34 20.50
N ASP A 58 48.60 -23.00 21.43
CA ASP A 58 49.11 -24.25 22.02
C ASP A 58 48.13 -24.96 22.97
N ASN A 59 48.33 -26.27 23.04
CA ASN A 59 47.51 -27.34 23.61
C ASN A 59 47.52 -27.46 25.16
N ASN A 60 46.46 -28.14 25.66
CA ASN A 60 46.44 -29.23 26.66
C ASN A 60 45.50 -29.06 27.88
N SER A 61 44.52 -29.99 27.94
CA SER A 61 44.21 -30.93 29.04
C SER A 61 43.78 -30.44 30.45
N SER A 62 42.62 -30.98 30.85
CA SER A 62 42.22 -31.60 32.15
C SER A 62 41.78 -30.78 33.37
N GLY A 63 40.73 -31.32 34.03
CA GLY A 63 40.33 -31.13 35.45
C GLY A 63 39.18 -30.15 35.62
N ASP A 64 37.96 -30.59 35.96
CA ASP A 64 37.43 -30.74 37.34
C ASP A 64 37.31 -29.37 38.05
N GLU A 65 36.27 -28.95 38.76
CA GLU A 65 35.07 -29.55 39.35
C GLU A 65 34.31 -28.38 40.04
N ASN A 66 33.00 -28.55 40.28
CA ASN A 66 32.20 -27.99 41.40
C ASN A 66 31.71 -26.51 41.39
N ASP A 67 30.38 -26.41 41.19
CA ASP A 67 29.34 -26.10 42.19
C ASP A 67 29.20 -24.73 42.88
N ASP A 68 27.90 -24.40 43.01
CA ASP A 68 27.19 -23.61 44.04
C ASP A 68 27.39 -22.08 44.05
N ASP A 69 26.36 -21.30 43.70
CA ASP A 69 25.20 -20.87 44.52
C ASP A 69 25.40 -19.36 44.77
N SER A 70 24.43 -18.45 44.76
CA SER A 70 23.10 -18.53 45.34
C SER A 70 22.31 -17.26 44.97
N ASP A 71 21.00 -17.46 45.08
CA ASP A 71 19.88 -16.53 45.16
C ASP A 71 20.13 -15.17 45.85
N PHE A 72 19.33 -14.18 45.43
CA PHE A 72 18.72 -13.26 46.39
C PHE A 72 17.25 -13.02 45.98
N GLU A 73 16.37 -13.80 46.58
CA GLU A 73 14.95 -13.51 46.75
C GLU A 73 14.78 -12.82 48.11
N LEU A 74 13.99 -11.75 48.21
CA LEU A 74 13.34 -11.36 49.46
C LEU A 74 12.11 -10.49 49.16
N ASP A 75 10.96 -11.09 49.47
CA ASP A 75 9.64 -10.48 49.59
C ASP A 75 9.59 -9.39 50.67
N VAL A 76 8.86 -8.30 50.38
CA VAL A 76 8.14 -7.54 51.42
C VAL A 76 6.77 -7.14 50.85
N GLU A 77 5.73 -7.71 51.45
CA GLU A 77 4.34 -7.33 51.26
C GLU A 77 4.08 -5.90 51.76
N GLY A 78 3.39 -5.12 50.92
CA GLY A 78 2.86 -3.80 51.26
C GLY A 78 2.04 -3.28 50.10
N HIS A 79 0.73 -3.54 50.12
CA HIS A 79 -0.23 -3.26 49.05
C HIS A 79 -0.03 -1.90 48.33
N GLN A 80 0.35 -1.93 47.05
CA GLN A 80 0.09 -0.83 46.13
C GLN A 80 -0.19 -1.36 44.72
N GLU A 81 -1.29 -0.87 44.13
CA GLU A 81 -1.98 -1.41 42.95
C GLU A 81 -1.06 -1.61 41.74
N ARG A 82 -1.13 -2.81 41.16
CA ARG A 82 -0.35 -3.32 40.02
C ARG A 82 -0.92 -2.77 38.70
N ASP A 83 -0.38 -1.66 38.19
CA ASP A 83 -0.68 -1.14 36.83
C ASP A 83 -0.06 -2.09 35.76
N GLU A 84 -0.93 -2.97 35.24
CA GLU A 84 -1.26 -3.18 33.83
C GLU A 84 -0.15 -3.49 32.79
N ARG A 85 -0.14 -4.77 32.39
CA ARG A 85 0.47 -5.32 31.18
C ARG A 85 -0.21 -4.75 29.92
N GLY A 86 0.55 -4.11 29.03
CA GLY A 86 0.49 -4.29 27.56
C GLY A 86 -0.79 -4.03 26.76
N THR A 87 -1.92 -3.63 27.35
CA THR A 87 -3.20 -3.44 26.63
C THR A 87 -3.52 -1.98 26.25
N GLY A 88 -2.75 -1.00 26.74
CA GLY A 88 -2.97 0.43 26.40
C GLY A 88 -4.23 1.04 27.02
N GLU A 89 -4.87 0.33 27.94
CA GLU A 89 -6.01 0.78 28.74
C GLU A 89 -5.55 1.10 30.16
N ILE A 90 -6.09 2.15 30.76
CA ILE A 90 -5.76 2.66 32.10
C ILE A 90 -6.99 2.59 32.98
N TRP A 91 -6.86 1.99 34.16
CA TRP A 91 -7.95 1.91 35.13
C TRP A 91 -8.30 3.30 35.73
N MET A 92 -9.57 3.70 35.63
CA MET A 92 -10.09 5.00 36.12
C MET A 92 -11.44 4.82 36.86
N GLY A 93 -11.38 4.41 38.12
CA GLY A 93 -12.58 3.98 38.83
C GLY A 93 -13.11 2.68 38.22
N ARG A 94 -14.43 2.51 38.13
CA ARG A 94 -15.05 1.27 37.62
C ARG A 94 -14.96 1.04 36.10
N LYS A 95 -14.09 1.74 35.37
CA LYS A 95 -13.95 1.64 33.90
C LYS A 95 -12.49 1.71 33.47
N PHE A 96 -12.14 0.88 32.49
CA PHE A 96 -10.93 1.00 31.71
C PHE A 96 -11.08 2.12 30.69
N VAL A 97 -10.05 2.96 30.58
CA VAL A 97 -10.02 4.11 29.67
C VAL A 97 -8.77 3.99 28.81
N SER A 98 -8.94 3.93 27.49
CA SER A 98 -7.80 3.84 26.57
C SER A 98 -6.99 5.14 26.54
N LEU A 99 -5.69 5.03 26.20
CA LEU A 99 -4.83 6.19 26.01
C LEU A 99 -5.40 7.19 24.97
N ASP A 100 -6.09 6.71 23.94
CA ASP A 100 -6.70 7.56 22.92
C ASP A 100 -7.91 8.35 23.43
N GLN A 101 -8.68 7.78 24.35
CA GLN A 101 -9.74 8.50 25.05
C GLN A 101 -9.16 9.62 25.93
N ILE A 102 -8.04 9.37 26.61
CA ILE A 102 -7.34 10.39 27.41
C ILE A 102 -6.78 11.51 26.53
N ARG A 103 -6.23 11.19 25.35
CA ARG A 103 -5.80 12.18 24.36
C ARG A 103 -6.96 12.99 23.79
N ALA A 104 -8.10 12.35 23.51
CA ALA A 104 -9.31 13.02 23.06
C ALA A 104 -9.82 14.02 24.12
N VAL A 105 -9.72 13.70 25.40
CA VAL A 105 -10.06 14.62 26.51
C VAL A 105 -9.08 15.80 26.57
N LYS A 106 -7.75 15.59 26.39
CA LYS A 106 -6.76 16.68 26.29
C LYS A 106 -7.10 17.64 25.15
N ARG A 107 -7.39 17.09 23.96
CA ARG A 107 -7.79 17.89 22.78
C ARG A 107 -9.08 18.66 23.02
N TYR A 108 -10.10 18.01 23.58
CA TYR A 108 -11.38 18.64 23.89
C TYR A 108 -11.26 19.76 24.93
N TRP A 109 -10.38 19.61 25.93
CA TRP A 109 -10.11 20.65 26.90
C TRP A 109 -9.35 21.85 26.28
N LEU A 110 -8.31 21.58 25.49
CA LEU A 110 -7.50 22.61 24.81
C LEU A 110 -8.27 23.35 23.71
N SER A 111 -9.17 22.67 22.99
CA SER A 111 -9.91 23.26 21.86
C SER A 111 -11.07 24.17 22.29
N SER A 112 -11.50 24.11 23.55
CA SER A 112 -12.75 24.76 24.00
C SER A 112 -12.57 25.84 25.08
N ASN A 113 -11.36 26.04 25.60
CA ASN A 113 -11.04 27.01 26.66
C ASN A 113 -12.03 26.97 27.85
N ARG A 114 -12.53 25.76 28.19
CA ARG A 114 -13.58 25.55 29.23
C ARG A 114 -12.97 25.27 30.60
N SER A 115 -13.69 25.65 31.66
CA SER A 115 -13.29 25.34 33.04
C SER A 115 -13.32 23.84 33.33
N VAL A 116 -12.46 23.39 34.26
CA VAL A 116 -12.33 21.98 34.67
C VAL A 116 -13.67 21.36 35.09
N GLY A 117 -14.53 22.14 35.74
CA GLY A 117 -15.88 21.72 36.12
C GLY A 117 -16.80 21.39 34.95
N ALA A 118 -16.65 22.09 33.80
CA ALA A 118 -17.44 21.82 32.60
C ALA A 118 -16.99 20.53 31.88
N VAL A 119 -15.70 20.20 31.94
CA VAL A 119 -15.17 18.93 31.39
C VAL A 119 -15.61 17.74 32.25
N ARG A 120 -15.62 17.89 33.59
CA ARG A 120 -16.12 16.84 34.51
C ARG A 120 -17.59 16.49 34.29
N LYS A 121 -18.44 17.47 33.99
CA LYS A 121 -19.87 17.22 33.72
C LYS A 121 -20.11 16.38 32.45
N ARG A 122 -19.23 16.46 31.45
CA ARG A 122 -19.35 15.70 30.19
C ARG A 122 -18.61 14.36 30.22
N CYS A 123 -17.44 14.29 30.86
CA CYS A 123 -16.65 13.07 30.94
C CYS A 123 -16.94 12.33 32.26
N ARG A 124 -17.97 11.48 32.26
CA ARG A 124 -18.50 10.78 33.46
C ARG A 124 -17.51 9.88 34.20
N PHE A 125 -16.34 9.57 33.62
CA PHE A 125 -15.27 8.80 34.26
C PHE A 125 -14.32 9.66 35.11
N ILE A 126 -14.36 11.01 34.99
CA ILE A 126 -13.57 11.94 35.80
C ILE A 126 -14.37 12.32 37.05
N ARG A 127 -14.35 11.47 38.08
CA ARG A 127 -15.20 11.61 39.27
C ARG A 127 -14.60 12.43 40.42
N SER A 128 -13.29 12.61 40.46
CA SER A 128 -12.61 13.30 41.56
C SER A 128 -11.40 14.13 41.08
N ASP A 129 -10.94 15.04 41.93
CA ASP A 129 -9.69 15.79 41.70
C ASP A 129 -8.47 14.88 41.56
N TYR A 130 -8.50 13.71 42.20
CA TYR A 130 -7.45 12.69 42.10
C TYR A 130 -7.29 12.17 40.65
N TYR A 131 -8.38 11.77 39.99
CA TYR A 131 -8.31 11.26 38.60
C TYR A 131 -7.96 12.35 37.59
N TRP A 132 -8.33 13.61 37.88
CA TRP A 132 -7.87 14.74 37.08
C TRP A 132 -6.35 14.89 37.17
N ARG A 133 -5.77 14.87 38.38
CA ARG A 133 -4.32 14.93 38.58
C ARG A 133 -3.58 13.76 37.94
N LYS A 134 -4.10 12.52 38.06
CA LYS A 134 -3.51 11.32 37.41
C LYS A 134 -3.41 11.50 35.89
N MET A 135 -4.42 12.09 35.23
CA MET A 135 -4.35 12.39 33.80
C MET A 135 -3.36 13.51 33.45
N THR A 136 -3.29 14.57 34.26
CA THR A 136 -2.33 15.66 33.99
C THR A 136 -0.88 15.18 34.09
N ASP A 137 -0.59 14.27 35.00
CA ASP A 137 0.74 13.67 35.13
C ASP A 137 1.06 12.74 33.95
N LEU A 138 0.07 11.98 33.45
CA LEU A 138 0.22 11.19 32.22
C LEU A 138 0.46 12.09 31.00
N TRP A 139 -0.19 13.26 30.91
CA TRP A 139 0.06 14.23 29.84
C TRP A 139 1.47 14.80 29.89
N LYS A 140 1.98 15.12 31.08
CA LYS A 140 3.36 15.62 31.26
C LYS A 140 4.39 14.56 30.85
N LYS A 141 4.17 13.29 31.20
CA LYS A 141 5.04 12.17 30.79
C LYS A 141 5.04 11.97 29.27
N ASP A 142 3.87 12.03 28.61
CA ASP A 142 3.76 11.86 27.15
C ASP A 142 4.43 13.01 26.37
N GLU A 143 4.39 14.23 26.92
CA GLU A 143 5.01 15.42 26.32
C GLU A 143 6.54 15.38 26.37
N VAL A 144 7.12 14.89 27.48
CA VAL A 144 8.57 14.68 27.63
C VAL A 144 9.07 13.58 26.69
N VAL A 145 8.31 12.50 26.53
CA VAL A 145 8.66 11.39 25.62
C VAL A 145 8.56 11.81 24.14
N ALA A 146 7.56 12.62 23.79
CA ALA A 146 7.42 13.16 22.43
C ALA A 146 8.58 14.09 22.06
N ASP A 147 9.01 14.96 22.98
CA ASP A 147 10.13 15.88 22.78
C ASP A 147 11.47 15.14 22.60
N ARG A 148 11.71 14.07 23.40
CA ARG A 148 12.89 13.21 23.25
C ARG A 148 12.93 12.50 21.89
N ARG A 149 11.79 12.00 21.40
CA ARG A 149 11.68 11.32 20.10
C ARG A 149 11.94 12.25 18.92
N VAL A 150 11.50 13.50 18.99
CA VAL A 150 11.76 14.49 17.94
C VAL A 150 13.26 14.81 17.86
N ARG A 151 13.94 14.95 19.00
CA ARG A 151 15.41 15.15 19.05
C ARG A 151 16.18 13.98 18.45
N ILE A 152 15.82 12.74 18.79
CA ILE A 152 16.49 11.52 18.27
C ILE A 152 16.29 11.39 16.75
N LYS A 153 15.09 11.68 16.22
CA LYS A 153 14.83 11.63 14.77
C LYS A 153 15.63 12.67 14.00
N LYS A 154 15.79 13.88 14.55
CA LYS A 154 16.59 14.93 13.92
C LYS A 154 18.06 14.53 13.86
N LEU A 155 18.63 14.04 14.97
CA LEU A 155 20.01 13.56 15.03
C LEU A 155 20.29 12.41 14.06
N ALA A 156 19.37 11.44 13.95
CA ALA A 156 19.51 10.33 13.00
C ALA A 156 19.50 10.79 11.53
N SER A 157 18.74 11.84 11.22
CA SER A 157 18.73 12.45 9.89
C SER A 157 20.03 13.19 9.60
N ASP A 158 20.54 13.95 10.58
CA ASP A 158 21.75 14.75 10.45
C ASP A 158 23.01 13.85 10.33
N LEU A 159 23.09 12.75 11.09
CA LEU A 159 24.14 11.73 10.97
C LEU A 159 24.12 11.01 9.63
N PHE A 160 22.93 10.77 9.07
CA PHE A 160 22.77 10.10 7.78
C PHE A 160 23.22 10.99 6.62
N GLU A 161 22.84 12.28 6.64
CA GLU A 161 23.32 13.27 5.66
C GLU A 161 24.84 13.47 5.78
N TRP A 162 25.38 13.56 6.99
CA TRP A 162 26.82 13.68 7.22
C TRP A 162 27.61 12.46 6.71
N ALA A 163 27.12 11.25 6.95
CA ALA A 163 27.75 10.02 6.46
C ALA A 163 27.72 9.95 4.92
N LYS A 164 26.62 10.36 4.31
CA LYS A 164 26.43 10.42 2.85
C LYS A 164 27.36 11.44 2.19
N GLU A 165 27.57 12.60 2.81
CA GLU A 165 28.49 13.63 2.33
C GLU A 165 29.94 13.12 2.37
N ARG A 166 30.35 12.44 3.45
CA ARG A 166 31.72 11.90 3.58
C ARG A 166 32.01 10.72 2.65
N LEU A 167 31.02 9.86 2.42
CA LEU A 167 31.08 8.77 1.42
C LEU A 167 31.27 9.31 0.00
N SER A 168 30.79 10.53 -0.30
CA SER A 168 30.99 11.17 -1.61
C SER A 168 32.39 11.77 -1.80
N THR A 169 33.14 12.00 -0.72
CA THR A 169 34.47 12.65 -0.74
C THR A 169 35.67 11.71 -0.59
N GLY A 170 35.44 10.41 -0.34
CA GLY A 170 36.48 9.36 -0.46
C GLY A 170 37.69 9.47 0.46
N THR A 171 37.56 9.97 1.69
CA THR A 171 38.67 10.02 2.68
C THR A 171 38.52 8.96 3.77
N SER A 172 39.58 8.19 3.99
CA SER A 172 39.65 7.00 4.86
C SER A 172 40.42 7.27 6.16
N ASP A 173 39.92 8.15 7.03
CA ASP A 173 40.47 8.35 8.38
C ASP A 173 39.45 7.98 9.48
N PRO A 174 39.90 7.45 10.64
CA PRO A 174 39.03 6.99 11.72
C PRO A 174 38.22 8.10 12.39
N ILE A 175 37.01 7.73 12.83
CA ILE A 175 35.95 8.63 13.33
C ILE A 175 36.40 9.38 14.59
N THR A 176 36.58 10.71 14.47
CA THR A 176 36.55 11.66 15.58
C THR A 176 35.44 12.69 15.32
N ILE A 177 34.49 12.79 16.25
CA ILE A 177 33.32 13.69 16.14
C ILE A 177 33.75 15.12 16.48
N PRO A 178 33.61 16.12 15.59
CA PRO A 178 33.97 17.51 15.90
C PRO A 178 32.85 18.21 16.68
N SER A 179 33.21 18.82 17.81
CA SER A 179 32.33 19.51 18.77
C SER A 179 31.78 20.86 18.32
N HIS A 180 31.99 21.31 17.08
CA HIS A 180 31.72 22.70 16.68
C HIS A 180 30.48 22.95 15.79
N ALA A 181 29.67 21.94 15.48
CA ALA A 181 28.47 22.13 14.63
C ALA A 181 27.13 22.29 15.40
N ILE A 182 27.15 22.46 16.73
CA ILE A 182 25.96 22.29 17.59
C ILE A 182 25.17 23.60 17.87
N PHE A 183 25.62 24.77 17.40
CA PHE A 183 24.89 26.02 17.63
C PHE A 183 24.38 26.64 16.34
N ASN A 184 23.08 26.43 16.05
CA ASN A 184 22.11 27.47 15.68
C ASN A 184 20.87 26.88 14.97
N SER A 185 19.78 26.63 15.68
CA SER A 185 18.43 26.86 15.13
C SER A 185 17.35 26.92 16.24
N GLU A 186 17.41 27.94 17.09
CA GLU A 186 16.26 28.37 17.89
C GLU A 186 15.76 29.72 17.35
N ARG A 187 14.68 29.71 16.57
CA ARG A 187 13.60 30.74 16.58
C ARG A 187 12.57 30.53 15.47
N ASN A 188 11.34 30.90 15.83
CA ASN A 188 10.16 31.18 15.00
C ASN A 188 9.20 30.02 14.72
N ARG A 189 8.34 29.74 15.71
CA ARG A 189 6.95 29.30 15.49
C ARG A 189 6.05 30.55 15.36
N THR A 190 5.38 30.70 14.23
CA THR A 190 4.11 31.42 14.12
C THR A 190 3.12 30.55 13.34
N GLN A 191 2.00 30.23 13.98
CA GLN A 191 0.86 29.54 13.38
C GLN A 191 0.09 30.46 12.43
N PRO A 192 -0.42 29.97 11.29
CA PRO A 192 -1.56 30.57 10.62
C PRO A 192 -2.89 29.98 11.13
N PRO A 193 -3.98 30.77 11.20
CA PRO A 193 -5.30 30.32 11.64
C PRO A 193 -6.13 29.74 10.48
N ASP A 194 -6.91 28.68 10.78
CA ASP A 194 -7.96 28.14 9.91
C ASP A 194 -9.23 29.02 9.95
N PRO A 195 -9.90 29.28 8.79
CA PRO A 195 -11.22 29.88 8.78
C PRO A 195 -12.32 28.82 8.97
N LYS A 196 -13.33 29.20 9.75
CA LYS A 196 -14.58 28.45 9.99
C LYS A 196 -15.51 28.54 8.80
N GLU A 197 -16.18 27.44 8.52
CA GLU A 197 -17.26 27.31 7.55
C GLU A 197 -18.59 27.41 8.30
N ASP A 198 -19.32 28.52 8.11
CA ASP A 198 -20.70 28.68 8.54
C ASP A 198 -21.62 28.41 7.33
N SER A 199 -22.40 27.34 7.39
CA SER A 199 -23.48 27.05 6.44
C SER A 199 -24.77 27.72 6.90
N LEU A 200 -25.19 28.78 6.20
CA LEU A 200 -26.55 29.30 6.23
C LEU A 200 -27.30 28.76 5.00
N ASP A 201 -28.35 27.99 5.27
CA ASP A 201 -29.42 27.69 4.32
C ASP A 201 -30.20 28.97 3.99
N GLU A 202 -30.42 29.27 2.70
CA GLU A 202 -31.71 29.76 2.23
C GLU A 202 -31.90 29.63 0.71
N ARG A 203 -32.87 28.77 0.36
CA ARG A 203 -33.95 28.93 -0.63
C ARG A 203 -33.68 29.69 -1.94
N SER A 204 -33.73 28.90 -3.01
CA SER A 204 -34.46 29.14 -4.28
C SER A 204 -35.06 30.54 -4.52
N PHE A 205 -34.52 31.26 -5.51
CA PHE A 205 -35.25 32.29 -6.24
C PHE A 205 -35.24 31.98 -7.74
N HIS A 206 -36.44 31.85 -8.31
CA HIS A 206 -36.70 31.60 -9.72
C HIS A 206 -36.08 32.70 -10.61
N SER A 207 -35.34 32.30 -11.63
CA SER A 207 -34.94 33.17 -12.73
C SER A 207 -36.13 33.45 -13.64
N ALA A 208 -36.52 34.72 -13.75
CA ALA A 208 -37.39 35.20 -14.82
C ALA A 208 -36.51 35.81 -15.91
N ASN A 209 -36.51 35.19 -17.09
CA ASN A 209 -35.83 35.66 -18.29
C ASN A 209 -36.33 37.06 -18.68
N TRP A 210 -35.41 37.98 -18.97
CA TRP A 210 -35.70 39.19 -19.73
C TRP A 210 -34.74 39.24 -20.92
N ALA A 211 -35.26 38.95 -22.12
CA ALA A 211 -34.56 39.16 -23.37
C ALA A 211 -34.71 40.64 -23.77
N ALA A 212 -33.60 41.38 -23.83
CA ALA A 212 -33.57 42.68 -24.50
C ALA A 212 -33.40 42.44 -26.01
N VAL A 213 -34.49 42.55 -26.77
CA VAL A 213 -34.46 42.60 -28.23
C VAL A 213 -34.14 44.04 -28.63
N TRP A 214 -32.99 44.24 -29.27
CA TRP A 214 -32.59 45.54 -29.81
C TRP A 214 -33.15 45.69 -31.24
N SER A 215 -34.17 46.55 -31.42
CA SER A 215 -34.54 47.05 -32.74
C SER A 215 -34.10 48.51 -32.88
N THR A 216 -33.13 48.76 -33.74
CA THR A 216 -32.67 50.10 -34.12
C THR A 216 -33.67 50.75 -35.09
N THR A 217 -34.69 51.40 -34.54
CA THR A 217 -35.48 52.43 -35.24
C THR A 217 -35.86 53.51 -34.24
N THR A 218 -35.02 54.53 -34.11
CA THR A 218 -35.21 55.69 -33.22
C THR A 218 -36.28 56.62 -33.80
N LYS A 219 -37.49 56.59 -33.23
CA LYS A 219 -38.51 57.64 -33.42
C LYS A 219 -38.80 58.47 -32.17
N TYR A 220 -38.21 58.15 -31.01
CA TYR A 220 -38.47 58.86 -29.75
C TYR A 220 -37.17 59.16 -28.98
N PRO A 221 -36.99 60.38 -28.42
CA PRO A 221 -35.78 60.80 -27.72
C PRO A 221 -35.68 60.31 -26.26
N TYR A 222 -36.54 59.37 -25.85
CA TYR A 222 -36.65 58.88 -24.48
C TYR A 222 -36.62 57.34 -24.40
N VAL A 223 -35.98 56.81 -23.36
CA VAL A 223 -35.99 55.38 -22.99
C VAL A 223 -36.89 55.20 -21.78
N TYR A 224 -37.92 54.37 -21.90
CA TYR A 224 -38.88 54.08 -20.82
C TYR A 224 -38.55 52.73 -20.16
N VAL A 225 -38.43 52.73 -18.84
CA VAL A 225 -38.27 51.54 -17.99
C VAL A 225 -39.58 51.31 -17.26
N ILE A 226 -40.30 50.25 -17.65
CA ILE A 226 -41.62 49.91 -17.10
C ILE A 226 -41.45 48.96 -15.92
N VAL A 227 -42.05 49.29 -14.77
CA VAL A 227 -41.99 48.48 -13.54
C VAL A 227 -43.30 47.73 -13.35
N ASN A 228 -43.34 46.48 -13.82
CA ASN A 228 -44.49 45.58 -13.69
C ASN A 228 -44.42 44.76 -12.41
N SER A 229 -44.67 45.41 -11.27
CA SER A 229 -44.80 44.72 -9.98
C SER A 229 -45.97 45.29 -9.17
N PRO A 230 -46.85 44.43 -8.63
CA PRO A 230 -47.99 44.88 -7.83
C PRO A 230 -47.58 45.59 -6.53
N LEU A 231 -46.37 45.34 -6.01
CA LEU A 231 -45.81 45.98 -4.81
C LEU A 231 -45.47 47.46 -5.00
N PHE A 232 -45.22 47.90 -6.23
CA PHE A 232 -44.76 49.27 -6.52
C PHE A 232 -45.85 50.15 -7.17
N LYS A 233 -47.12 49.69 -7.17
CA LYS A 233 -48.24 50.46 -7.73
C LYS A 233 -48.47 51.78 -6.98
N ASP A 234 -48.36 51.76 -5.65
CA ASP A 234 -48.62 52.91 -4.76
C ASP A 234 -47.33 53.51 -4.15
N ALA A 235 -46.15 53.04 -4.57
CA ALA A 235 -44.87 53.50 -4.03
C ALA A 235 -44.51 54.90 -4.57
N ASP A 236 -43.78 55.68 -3.76
CA ASP A 236 -43.27 56.98 -4.19
C ASP A 236 -42.32 56.81 -5.41
N PRO A 237 -42.41 57.66 -6.45
CA PRO A 237 -41.55 57.56 -7.64
C PRO A 237 -40.05 57.50 -7.32
N TYR A 238 -39.61 58.15 -6.25
CA TYR A 238 -38.23 58.07 -5.77
C TYR A 238 -37.84 56.64 -5.35
N VAL A 239 -38.76 55.91 -4.71
CA VAL A 239 -38.56 54.51 -4.28
C VAL A 239 -38.44 53.58 -5.48
N ILE A 240 -39.23 53.82 -6.54
CA ILE A 240 -39.18 53.04 -7.78
C ILE A 240 -37.85 53.26 -8.51
N ARG A 241 -37.38 54.50 -8.60
CA ARG A 241 -36.06 54.83 -9.16
C ARG A 241 -34.93 54.21 -8.36
N LEU A 242 -34.99 54.32 -7.03
CA LEU A 242 -34.00 53.73 -6.13
C LEU A 242 -33.93 52.21 -6.32
N ALA A 243 -35.08 51.53 -6.42
CA ALA A 243 -35.14 50.09 -6.65
C ALA A 243 -34.58 49.67 -8.01
N ALA A 244 -34.89 50.41 -9.09
CA ALA A 244 -34.38 50.14 -10.42
C ALA A 244 -32.85 50.31 -10.51
N VAL A 245 -32.33 51.39 -9.93
CA VAL A 245 -30.89 51.65 -9.86
C VAL A 245 -30.18 50.66 -8.95
N PHE A 246 -30.77 50.31 -7.81
CA PHE A 246 -30.21 49.31 -6.89
C PHE A 246 -30.08 47.94 -7.56
N ARG A 247 -31.09 47.53 -8.34
CA ARG A 247 -31.04 46.28 -9.11
C ARG A 247 -29.97 46.32 -10.21
N LEU A 248 -29.84 47.46 -10.90
CA LEU A 248 -28.79 47.66 -11.90
C LEU A 248 -27.39 47.64 -11.26
N ALA A 249 -27.23 48.25 -10.09
CA ALA A 249 -25.98 48.24 -9.32
C ALA A 249 -25.60 46.82 -8.91
N ILE A 250 -26.56 46.01 -8.41
CA ILE A 250 -26.31 44.59 -8.08
C ILE A 250 -25.84 43.83 -9.32
N ALA A 251 -26.52 44.00 -10.46
CA ALA A 251 -26.15 43.32 -11.70
C ALA A 251 -24.75 43.72 -12.22
N LEU A 252 -24.32 44.94 -11.94
CA LEU A 252 -23.01 45.46 -12.34
C LEU A 252 -21.87 45.09 -11.36
N ILE A 253 -22.17 44.68 -10.12
CA ILE A 253 -21.16 44.33 -9.11
C ILE A 253 -20.57 42.91 -9.32
N ASP A 254 -21.32 41.98 -9.91
CA ASP A 254 -20.87 40.59 -10.09
C ASP A 254 -19.68 40.46 -11.06
N SER A 255 -19.65 41.28 -12.10
CA SER A 255 -18.59 41.28 -13.12
C SER A 255 -17.21 41.72 -12.58
N PRO A 256 -17.05 42.84 -11.85
CA PRO A 256 -15.77 43.24 -11.25
C PRO A 256 -15.30 42.26 -10.17
N LEU A 257 -16.21 41.70 -9.37
CA LEU A 257 -15.88 40.68 -8.38
C LEU A 257 -15.21 39.46 -9.04
N THR A 258 -15.78 39.00 -10.15
CA THR A 258 -15.25 37.87 -10.91
C THR A 258 -13.90 38.19 -11.53
N ALA A 259 -13.74 39.35 -12.16
CA ALA A 259 -12.47 39.77 -12.77
C ALA A 259 -11.33 39.88 -11.75
N ILE A 260 -11.58 40.47 -10.58
CA ILE A 260 -10.60 40.59 -9.49
C ILE A 260 -10.24 39.21 -8.93
N HIS A 261 -11.21 38.30 -8.83
CA HIS A 261 -10.93 36.93 -8.39
C HIS A 261 -10.00 36.18 -9.36
N PHE A 262 -10.20 36.32 -10.67
CA PHE A 262 -9.31 35.76 -11.69
C PHE A 262 -7.91 36.38 -11.64
N TRP A 263 -7.82 37.68 -11.40
CA TRP A 263 -6.54 38.37 -11.23
C TRP A 263 -5.79 37.89 -9.98
N PHE A 264 -6.47 37.80 -8.83
CA PHE A 264 -5.90 37.24 -7.61
C PHE A 264 -5.36 35.83 -7.83
N ARG A 265 -6.16 34.95 -8.47
CA ARG A 265 -5.72 33.59 -8.79
C ARG A 265 -4.53 33.57 -9.75
N TYR A 266 -4.46 34.49 -10.71
CA TYR A 266 -3.30 34.62 -11.58
C TYR A 266 -2.04 34.98 -10.80
N ASP A 267 -2.11 35.94 -9.87
CA ASP A 267 -0.94 36.37 -9.11
C ASP A 267 -0.43 35.28 -8.15
N VAL A 268 -1.36 34.53 -7.55
CA VAL A 268 -1.03 33.37 -6.70
C VAL A 268 -0.40 32.24 -7.53
N VAL A 269 -1.00 31.88 -8.67
CA VAL A 269 -0.59 30.69 -9.45
C VAL A 269 0.61 30.97 -10.36
N CYS A 270 0.70 32.16 -10.95
CA CYS A 270 1.73 32.49 -11.94
C CYS A 270 2.89 33.30 -11.35
N ASN A 271 2.62 34.18 -10.39
CA ASN A 271 3.65 35.06 -9.80
C ASN A 271 4.03 34.67 -8.36
N GLN A 272 3.40 33.64 -7.79
CA GLN A 272 3.61 33.17 -6.41
C GLN A 272 3.42 34.26 -5.34
N ASN A 273 2.64 35.29 -5.65
CA ASN A 273 2.40 36.42 -4.78
C ASN A 273 1.00 36.31 -4.18
N VAL A 274 0.91 36.17 -2.86
CA VAL A 274 -0.38 36.05 -2.16
C VAL A 274 -0.82 37.43 -1.71
N TRP A 275 -1.96 37.90 -2.22
CA TRP A 275 -2.52 39.17 -1.77
C TRP A 275 -2.98 39.07 -0.32
N THR A 276 -2.62 40.06 0.49
CA THR A 276 -3.24 40.22 1.81
C THR A 276 -4.71 40.62 1.66
N TRP A 277 -5.55 40.26 2.62
CA TRP A 277 -6.96 40.71 2.68
C TRP A 277 -7.11 42.23 2.53
N ARG A 278 -6.14 43.01 3.03
CA ARG A 278 -6.10 44.47 2.90
C ARG A 278 -5.89 44.91 1.45
N THR A 279 -5.04 44.23 0.69
CA THR A 279 -4.80 44.52 -0.73
C THR A 279 -6.01 44.15 -1.57
N TYR A 280 -6.58 42.97 -1.34
CA TYR A 280 -7.79 42.51 -2.02
C TYR A 280 -8.97 43.46 -1.77
N GLY A 281 -9.22 43.81 -0.50
CA GLY A 281 -10.28 44.75 -0.12
C GLY A 281 -10.08 46.16 -0.69
N LYS A 282 -8.84 46.66 -0.78
CA LYS A 282 -8.56 47.96 -1.42
C LYS A 282 -8.91 47.96 -2.90
N ILE A 283 -8.47 46.93 -3.64
CA ILE A 283 -8.73 46.82 -5.08
C ILE A 283 -10.24 46.66 -5.32
N TYR A 284 -10.89 45.77 -4.57
CA TYR A 284 -12.34 45.59 -4.65
C TYR A 284 -13.12 46.87 -4.33
N SER A 285 -12.71 47.61 -3.31
CA SER A 285 -13.35 48.88 -2.95
C SER A 285 -13.27 49.93 -4.05
N VAL A 286 -12.21 49.95 -4.86
CA VAL A 286 -12.09 50.89 -6.00
C VAL A 286 -13.13 50.58 -7.08
N PHE A 287 -13.26 49.31 -7.48
CA PHE A 287 -14.24 48.90 -8.50
C PHE A 287 -15.70 49.04 -8.00
N LEU A 288 -15.93 48.74 -6.71
CA LEU A 288 -17.23 48.97 -6.09
C LEU A 288 -17.60 50.45 -6.07
N MET A 289 -16.65 51.35 -5.75
CA MET A 289 -16.89 52.80 -5.77
C MET A 289 -17.15 53.35 -7.17
N LEU A 290 -16.47 52.81 -8.20
CA LEU A 290 -16.76 53.16 -9.60
C LEU A 290 -18.18 52.75 -9.99
N THR A 291 -18.57 51.51 -9.68
CA THR A 291 -19.91 50.97 -9.97
C THR A 291 -21.02 51.74 -9.22
N LEU A 292 -20.77 52.11 -7.97
CA LEU A 292 -21.68 52.95 -7.18
C LEU A 292 -21.78 54.38 -7.74
N CYS A 293 -20.67 54.96 -8.22
CA CYS A 293 -20.68 56.28 -8.86
C CYS A 293 -21.52 56.28 -10.15
N GLU A 294 -21.43 55.21 -10.94
CA GLU A 294 -22.26 55.00 -12.13
C GLU A 294 -23.74 54.85 -11.79
N ALA A 295 -24.06 54.05 -10.77
CA ALA A 295 -25.42 53.89 -10.27
C ALA A 295 -26.03 55.23 -9.80
N VAL A 296 -25.26 56.03 -9.07
CA VAL A 296 -25.69 57.37 -8.60
C VAL A 296 -25.90 58.34 -9.77
N LYS A 297 -25.05 58.31 -10.80
CA LYS A 297 -25.24 59.13 -12.02
C LYS A 297 -26.49 58.74 -12.81
N MET A 298 -26.82 57.45 -12.84
CA MET A 298 -28.07 56.98 -13.43
C MET A 298 -29.30 57.39 -12.60
N LEU A 299 -29.18 57.40 -11.27
CA LEU A 299 -30.25 57.82 -10.36
C LEU A 299 -30.61 59.31 -10.53
N THR A 300 -29.61 60.17 -10.74
CA THR A 300 -29.82 61.62 -10.91
C THR A 300 -30.28 62.01 -12.32
N GLY A 301 -30.18 61.11 -13.30
CA GLY A 301 -30.57 61.34 -14.70
C GLY A 301 -31.98 60.88 -15.10
N GLY A 302 -32.71 60.21 -14.21
CA GLY A 302 -34.09 59.74 -14.46
C GLY A 302 -35.14 60.81 -14.20
N PHE A 303 -36.22 60.81 -14.98
CA PHE A 303 -37.38 61.71 -14.81
C PHE A 303 -38.65 60.91 -14.48
N ASP A 304 -39.61 61.54 -13.77
CA ASP A 304 -40.78 60.89 -13.16
C ASP A 304 -42.03 61.02 -14.03
N ASP A 305 -42.87 60.00 -13.94
CA ASP A 305 -44.22 59.86 -14.51
C ASP A 305 -45.23 60.94 -14.04
N ARG A 306 -44.90 61.81 -13.08
CA ARG A 306 -45.84 62.83 -12.58
C ARG A 306 -46.07 64.01 -13.55
N ASN A 307 -45.25 64.20 -14.58
CA ASN A 307 -45.46 65.19 -15.64
C ASN A 307 -45.26 64.55 -17.03
N PRO A 308 -46.32 63.98 -17.64
CA PRO A 308 -46.23 63.45 -19.00
C PRO A 308 -46.02 64.60 -20.01
N HIS A 309 -45.07 64.44 -20.93
CA HIS A 309 -44.95 65.35 -22.05
C HIS A 309 -45.93 64.91 -23.15
N SER A 310 -46.56 65.87 -23.83
CA SER A 310 -47.60 65.63 -24.84
C SER A 310 -47.14 64.87 -26.09
N SER A 311 -45.88 64.44 -26.14
CA SER A 311 -45.25 63.67 -27.22
C SER A 311 -44.92 62.21 -26.84
N ASP A 312 -45.29 61.75 -25.64
CA ASP A 312 -44.98 60.39 -25.17
C ASP A 312 -45.83 59.32 -25.89
N ALA A 313 -45.17 58.31 -26.50
CA ALA A 313 -45.80 57.17 -27.19
C ALA A 313 -46.58 56.22 -26.25
N VAL A 314 -46.63 56.54 -24.97
CA VAL A 314 -47.18 55.73 -23.87
C VAL A 314 -48.72 55.74 -23.86
N ASN A 315 -49.36 56.58 -24.68
CA ASN A 315 -50.81 56.65 -24.83
C ASN A 315 -51.44 55.47 -25.61
N ASP A 316 -50.66 54.63 -26.31
CA ASP A 316 -51.19 53.47 -27.03
C ASP A 316 -51.07 52.17 -26.20
N GLY A 317 -52.02 52.01 -25.28
CA GLY A 317 -52.65 50.71 -24.99
C GLY A 317 -52.01 49.75 -23.98
N ILE A 318 -50.72 49.84 -23.64
CA ILE A 318 -50.07 48.86 -22.73
C ILE A 318 -49.64 49.46 -21.36
N ALA A 319 -49.63 50.79 -21.21
CA ALA A 319 -49.01 51.45 -20.05
C ALA A 319 -49.97 52.30 -19.18
N ALA A 320 -51.29 52.25 -19.39
CA ALA A 320 -52.25 53.01 -18.58
C ALA A 320 -52.28 52.60 -17.09
N THR A 321 -51.66 51.47 -16.71
CA THR A 321 -51.67 50.93 -15.34
C THR A 321 -50.28 50.63 -14.76
N ALA A 322 -49.19 50.92 -15.48
CA ALA A 322 -47.84 50.57 -15.07
C ALA A 322 -47.00 51.83 -14.83
N ARG A 323 -46.33 51.92 -13.66
CA ARG A 323 -45.37 52.98 -13.36
C ARG A 323 -44.16 52.85 -14.29
N TYR A 324 -43.73 53.94 -14.89
CA TYR A 324 -42.53 53.98 -15.73
C TYR A 324 -41.58 55.11 -15.34
N ILE A 325 -40.29 54.88 -15.56
CA ILE A 325 -39.24 55.89 -15.45
C ILE A 325 -38.75 56.15 -16.87
N TYR A 326 -38.61 57.41 -17.27
CA TYR A 326 -38.04 57.73 -18.57
C TYR A 326 -36.70 58.46 -18.44
N PHE A 327 -35.82 58.17 -19.38
CA PHE A 327 -34.51 58.78 -19.50
C PHE A 327 -34.40 59.49 -20.84
N SER A 328 -34.02 60.76 -20.84
CA SER A 328 -33.72 61.49 -22.08
C SER A 328 -32.41 61.02 -22.66
N MET A 329 -32.43 60.59 -23.92
CA MET A 329 -31.23 60.17 -24.65
C MET A 329 -30.29 61.34 -25.00
N GLN A 330 -30.73 62.59 -24.78
CA GLN A 330 -29.97 63.80 -25.10
C GLN A 330 -29.22 64.37 -23.89
N THR A 331 -29.50 63.91 -22.67
CA THR A 331 -28.81 64.39 -21.47
C THR A 331 -27.41 63.78 -21.40
N GLY A 332 -26.38 64.62 -21.25
CA GLY A 332 -24.98 64.17 -21.19
C GLY A 332 -24.71 63.12 -20.10
N SER A 333 -25.43 63.16 -18.97
CA SER A 333 -25.33 62.15 -17.90
C SER A 333 -25.78 60.75 -18.34
N PHE A 334 -26.82 60.65 -19.17
CA PHE A 334 -27.33 59.37 -19.67
C PHE A 334 -26.40 58.76 -20.73
N ILE A 335 -25.87 59.59 -21.64
CA ILE A 335 -24.89 59.15 -22.65
C ILE A 335 -23.62 58.62 -21.95
N VAL A 336 -23.08 59.39 -21.00
CA VAL A 336 -21.91 58.97 -20.22
C VAL A 336 -22.20 57.71 -19.42
N GLY A 337 -23.37 57.61 -18.79
CA GLY A 337 -23.76 56.42 -18.03
C GLY A 337 -23.88 55.16 -18.91
N ILE A 338 -24.46 55.26 -20.10
CA ILE A 338 -24.58 54.11 -21.01
C ILE A 338 -23.20 53.68 -21.50
N VAL A 339 -22.36 54.62 -21.95
CA VAL A 339 -21.01 54.30 -22.43
C VAL A 339 -20.21 53.61 -21.33
N LEU A 340 -20.25 54.14 -20.10
CA LEU A 340 -19.61 53.52 -18.95
C LEU A 340 -20.15 52.11 -18.65
N SER A 341 -21.48 51.94 -18.61
CA SER A 341 -22.13 50.64 -18.34
C SER A 341 -21.84 49.56 -19.40
N GLN A 342 -21.46 49.94 -20.63
CA GLN A 342 -21.09 49.01 -21.69
C GLN A 342 -19.57 48.76 -21.72
N THR A 343 -18.76 49.80 -21.48
CA THR A 343 -17.30 49.70 -21.49
C THR A 343 -16.74 48.97 -20.26
N GLN A 344 -17.34 49.13 -19.08
CA GLN A 344 -16.88 48.50 -17.86
C GLN A 344 -16.94 46.95 -17.94
N PRO A 345 -18.08 46.31 -18.28
CA PRO A 345 -18.13 44.86 -18.43
C PRO A 345 -17.19 44.35 -19.54
N LEU A 346 -17.04 45.08 -20.65
CA LEU A 346 -16.11 44.69 -21.73
C LEU A 346 -14.66 44.59 -21.24
N VAL A 347 -14.21 45.55 -20.41
CA VAL A 347 -12.87 45.54 -19.81
C VAL A 347 -12.73 44.38 -18.82
N GLU A 348 -13.73 44.16 -17.98
CA GLU A 348 -13.73 43.09 -16.97
C GLU A 348 -13.71 41.69 -17.61
N TYR A 349 -14.55 41.43 -18.62
CA TYR A 349 -14.53 40.18 -19.38
C TYR A 349 -13.21 39.98 -20.13
N SER A 350 -12.60 41.06 -20.65
CA SER A 350 -11.28 41.00 -21.27
C SER A 350 -10.19 40.60 -20.27
N LEU A 351 -10.25 41.10 -19.03
CA LEU A 351 -9.36 40.71 -17.94
C LEU A 351 -9.56 39.24 -17.53
N ILE A 352 -10.82 38.78 -17.42
CA ILE A 352 -11.14 37.38 -17.12
C ILE A 352 -10.53 36.46 -18.18
N CYS A 353 -10.71 36.77 -19.46
CA CYS A 353 -10.14 36.00 -20.57
C CYS A 353 -8.61 36.00 -20.55
N TYR A 354 -7.99 37.17 -20.31
CA TYR A 354 -6.54 37.31 -20.27
C TYR A 354 -5.90 36.51 -19.12
N PHE A 355 -6.39 36.71 -17.90
CA PHE A 355 -5.88 36.00 -16.73
C PHE A 355 -6.23 34.51 -16.78
N GLY A 356 -7.43 34.15 -17.23
CA GLY A 356 -7.85 32.76 -17.43
C GLY A 356 -6.95 32.01 -18.42
N TRP A 357 -6.61 32.61 -19.56
CA TRP A 357 -5.70 32.01 -20.53
C TRP A 357 -4.29 31.82 -19.97
N LYS A 358 -3.77 32.81 -19.24
CA LYS A 358 -2.45 32.73 -18.59
C LYS A 358 -2.39 31.65 -17.52
N ILE A 359 -3.41 31.56 -16.66
CA ILE A 359 -3.54 30.49 -15.65
C ILE A 359 -3.56 29.13 -16.34
N TYR A 360 -4.41 28.96 -17.37
CA TYR A 360 -4.49 27.71 -18.13
C TYR A 360 -3.13 27.29 -18.71
N LYS A 361 -2.41 28.23 -19.34
CA LYS A 361 -1.09 27.97 -19.92
C LYS A 361 -0.06 27.54 -18.85
N ASN A 362 -0.03 28.23 -17.70
CA ASN A 362 0.90 27.91 -16.63
C ASN A 362 0.57 26.57 -15.97
N VAL A 363 -0.70 26.34 -15.64
CA VAL A 363 -1.18 25.06 -15.09
C VAL A 363 -0.87 23.91 -16.04
N LYS A 364 -1.10 24.06 -17.35
CA LYS A 364 -0.75 23.02 -18.35
C LYS A 364 0.75 22.71 -18.37
N ALA A 365 1.61 23.73 -18.25
CA ALA A 365 3.06 23.55 -18.26
C ALA A 365 3.57 22.91 -16.96
N THR A 366 3.09 23.36 -15.80
CA THR A 366 3.46 22.80 -14.49
C THR A 366 2.88 21.39 -14.29
N ALA A 367 1.64 21.18 -14.75
CA ALA A 367 0.96 19.91 -14.61
C ALA A 367 1.49 18.85 -15.58
N ALA A 368 2.00 19.18 -16.78
CA ALA A 368 2.54 18.16 -17.70
C ALA A 368 3.65 17.28 -17.07
N ARG A 369 4.47 17.84 -16.16
CA ARG A 369 5.52 17.07 -15.46
C ARG A 369 4.97 16.24 -14.30
N SER A 370 4.06 16.78 -13.48
CA SER A 370 3.47 16.03 -12.37
C SER A 370 2.44 15.02 -12.86
N ILE A 371 1.66 15.35 -13.90
CA ILE A 371 0.68 14.49 -14.55
C ILE A 371 1.36 13.30 -15.21
N ASN A 372 2.50 13.41 -15.91
CA ASN A 372 3.06 12.19 -16.52
C ASN A 372 3.53 11.15 -15.49
N THR A 373 4.03 11.56 -14.32
CA THR A 373 4.43 10.65 -13.25
C THR A 373 3.24 10.21 -12.38
N THR A 374 2.27 11.09 -12.14
CA THR A 374 1.05 10.75 -11.38
C THR A 374 0.03 10.02 -12.21
N LEU A 375 -0.16 10.29 -13.50
CA LEU A 375 -1.12 9.63 -14.38
C LEU A 375 -0.70 8.20 -14.71
N ALA A 376 0.60 7.88 -14.66
CA ALA A 376 1.05 6.48 -14.63
C ALA A 376 0.65 5.77 -13.31
N ALA A 377 0.70 6.47 -12.18
CA ALA A 377 0.30 5.98 -10.85
C ALA A 377 -1.20 6.15 -10.52
N GLN A 378 -1.96 6.91 -11.31
CA GLN A 378 -3.37 7.28 -11.12
C GLN A 378 -4.28 6.65 -12.19
N ARG A 379 -3.79 5.73 -13.03
CA ARG A 379 -4.69 4.94 -13.88
C ARG A 379 -5.49 3.93 -13.04
N THR A 380 -4.89 3.42 -11.96
CA THR A 380 -5.50 2.46 -11.04
C THR A 380 -5.30 2.88 -9.58
N LEU A 381 -6.29 2.60 -8.74
CA LEU A 381 -6.20 2.63 -7.28
C LEU A 381 -6.08 1.19 -6.80
N VAL A 382 -5.15 0.93 -5.88
CA VAL A 382 -5.12 -0.33 -5.15
C VAL A 382 -6.11 -0.22 -3.99
N LYS A 383 -7.22 -0.97 -4.08
CA LYS A 383 -8.19 -1.11 -3.00
C LYS A 383 -7.74 -2.25 -2.09
N ILE A 384 -7.50 -1.93 -0.82
CA ILE A 384 -7.17 -2.92 0.22
C ILE A 384 -8.40 -3.08 1.11
N MET A 385 -8.90 -4.31 1.25
CA MET A 385 -10.03 -4.64 2.13
C MET A 385 -9.64 -5.80 3.05
N ALA A 386 -9.98 -5.73 4.33
CA ALA A 386 -9.95 -6.89 5.21
C ALA A 386 -11.36 -7.50 5.24
N LEU A 387 -11.48 -8.79 4.87
CA LEU A 387 -12.75 -9.49 4.78
C LEU A 387 -12.78 -10.67 5.76
N GLN A 388 -13.72 -10.64 6.69
CA GLN A 388 -13.97 -11.75 7.62
C GLN A 388 -14.72 -12.89 6.92
N VAL A 389 -14.32 -14.12 7.21
CA VAL A 389 -14.90 -15.33 6.62
C VAL A 389 -15.13 -16.41 7.68
N PRO A 390 -16.11 -17.31 7.51
CA PRO A 390 -16.41 -18.34 8.49
C PRO A 390 -15.35 -19.45 8.55
N ARG A 391 -14.55 -19.61 7.48
CA ARG A 391 -13.47 -20.61 7.41
C ARG A 391 -12.39 -20.17 6.44
N LEU A 392 -11.15 -20.59 6.70
CA LEU A 392 -9.99 -20.36 5.82
C LEU A 392 -9.32 -21.68 5.47
N GLU A 393 -8.92 -21.84 4.20
CA GLU A 393 -8.18 -23.02 3.77
C GLU A 393 -6.71 -22.91 4.20
N PHE A 394 -6.22 -23.92 4.92
CA PHE A 394 -4.81 -24.02 5.27
C PHE A 394 -3.92 -24.06 4.00
N PRO A 395 -2.66 -23.59 4.08
CA PRO A 395 -1.69 -23.85 3.02
C PRO A 395 -1.51 -25.35 2.82
N SER A 396 -1.19 -25.77 1.60
CA SER A 396 -0.82 -27.17 1.37
C SER A 396 0.54 -27.41 2.01
N VAL A 397 0.52 -28.09 3.16
CA VAL A 397 1.72 -28.46 3.93
C VAL A 397 2.32 -29.71 3.30
N ILE A 398 3.59 -29.64 2.90
CA ILE A 398 4.30 -30.79 2.32
C ILE A 398 5.49 -31.11 3.21
N ILE A 399 5.56 -32.33 3.73
CA ILE A 399 6.60 -32.75 4.66
C ILE A 399 7.49 -33.79 4.00
N CYS A 400 8.78 -33.50 3.96
CA CYS A 400 9.83 -34.32 3.37
C CYS A 400 10.93 -34.60 4.39
N PRO A 401 11.62 -35.75 4.30
CA PRO A 401 12.91 -35.91 4.98
C PRO A 401 13.93 -34.91 4.40
N LYS A 402 14.92 -34.50 5.20
CA LYS A 402 15.99 -33.60 4.71
C LYS A 402 16.84 -34.31 3.66
N SER A 403 17.18 -35.57 3.90
CA SER A 403 17.84 -36.45 2.93
C SER A 403 16.81 -37.41 2.30
N PRO A 404 16.84 -37.63 0.98
CA PRO A 404 15.92 -38.53 0.26
C PRO A 404 16.16 -40.03 0.53
N ASP A 405 16.96 -40.36 1.55
CA ASP A 405 17.45 -41.71 1.86
C ASP A 405 16.64 -42.41 2.96
N ALA A 406 15.42 -41.94 3.23
CA ALA A 406 14.50 -42.54 4.19
C ALA A 406 13.92 -43.85 3.64
N LEU A 407 14.72 -44.91 3.67
CA LEU A 407 14.39 -46.24 3.16
C LEU A 407 14.50 -47.30 4.26
N ASN A 408 13.79 -48.41 4.06
CA ASN A 408 13.97 -49.62 4.85
C ASN A 408 15.25 -50.34 4.41
N PHE A 409 16.38 -49.95 5.02
CA PHE A 409 17.70 -50.45 4.66
C PHE A 409 17.78 -51.98 4.64
N GLU A 410 17.29 -52.66 5.68
CA GLU A 410 17.36 -54.13 5.78
C GLU A 410 16.67 -54.83 4.62
N ARG A 411 15.55 -54.29 4.18
CA ARG A 411 14.79 -54.86 3.07
C ARG A 411 15.51 -54.66 1.73
N VAL A 412 15.97 -53.43 1.48
CA VAL A 412 16.70 -53.08 0.24
C VAL A 412 18.04 -53.82 0.18
N LYS A 413 18.77 -53.90 1.29
CA LYS A 413 19.99 -54.68 1.45
C LYS A 413 19.74 -56.14 1.07
N LYS A 414 18.70 -56.78 1.63
CA LYS A 414 18.34 -58.16 1.30
C LYS A 414 18.03 -58.35 -0.19
N GLU A 415 17.48 -57.35 -0.87
CA GLU A 415 17.25 -57.40 -2.32
C GLU A 415 18.56 -57.31 -3.11
N ILE A 416 19.44 -56.37 -2.75
CA ILE A 416 20.74 -56.17 -3.40
C ILE A 416 21.64 -57.39 -3.19
N THR A 417 21.76 -57.92 -1.97
CA THR A 417 22.63 -59.06 -1.65
C THR A 417 22.23 -60.34 -2.40
N LYS A 418 20.95 -60.49 -2.79
CA LYS A 418 20.52 -61.64 -3.63
C LYS A 418 21.12 -61.63 -5.02
N VAL A 419 21.37 -60.43 -5.57
CA VAL A 419 21.89 -60.24 -6.93
C VAL A 419 23.40 -59.99 -6.93
N LEU A 420 23.88 -59.27 -5.92
CA LEU A 420 25.26 -58.84 -5.73
C LEU A 420 25.76 -59.28 -4.34
N PRO A 421 26.01 -60.59 -4.13
CA PRO A 421 26.35 -61.14 -2.81
C PRO A 421 27.74 -60.74 -2.29
N MET A 422 28.60 -60.22 -3.16
CA MET A 422 30.00 -59.87 -2.85
C MET A 422 30.16 -58.45 -2.27
N LEU A 423 29.06 -57.71 -2.09
CA LEU A 423 29.11 -56.33 -1.60
C LEU A 423 28.99 -56.26 -0.07
N ASN A 424 29.85 -55.46 0.54
CA ASN A 424 29.77 -55.12 1.97
C ASN A 424 28.71 -54.03 2.21
N ASP A 425 28.26 -53.88 3.46
CA ASP A 425 27.23 -52.90 3.84
C ASP A 425 27.53 -51.47 3.38
N SER A 426 28.77 -51.01 3.52
CA SER A 426 29.19 -49.68 3.03
C SER A 426 29.08 -49.56 1.51
N GLN A 427 29.39 -50.61 0.75
CA GLN A 427 29.28 -50.61 -0.71
C GLN A 427 27.82 -50.66 -1.17
N ILE A 428 26.97 -51.34 -0.40
CA ILE A 428 25.52 -51.37 -0.63
C ILE A 428 24.93 -49.97 -0.37
N ILE A 429 25.32 -49.31 0.72
CA ILE A 429 24.91 -47.92 1.00
C ILE A 429 25.32 -47.01 -0.15
N ASP A 430 26.58 -47.07 -0.60
CA ASP A 430 27.05 -46.26 -1.72
C ASP A 430 26.27 -46.54 -3.02
N LEU A 431 25.90 -47.80 -3.27
CA LEU A 431 25.08 -48.18 -4.42
C LEU A 431 23.66 -47.59 -4.33
N ILE A 432 23.06 -47.60 -3.13
CA ILE A 432 21.74 -47.00 -2.89
C ILE A 432 21.82 -45.48 -3.06
N ILE A 433 22.81 -44.80 -2.46
CA ILE A 433 22.96 -43.35 -2.61
C ILE A 433 23.25 -42.98 -4.06
N TYR A 434 24.05 -43.78 -4.77
CA TYR A 434 24.25 -43.58 -6.20
C TYR A 434 22.93 -43.73 -6.97
N ALA A 435 22.12 -44.76 -6.68
CA ALA A 435 20.81 -44.92 -7.32
C ALA A 435 19.87 -43.74 -7.04
N ILE A 436 19.87 -43.21 -5.81
CA ILE A 436 19.11 -42.02 -5.42
C ILE A 436 19.61 -40.78 -6.17
N GLY A 437 20.92 -40.56 -6.22
CA GLY A 437 21.52 -39.43 -6.93
C GLY A 437 21.29 -39.48 -8.44
N ASP A 438 21.26 -40.67 -9.04
CA ASP A 438 20.96 -40.88 -10.47
C ASP A 438 19.48 -40.65 -10.82
N THR A 439 18.65 -40.27 -9.83
CA THR A 439 17.30 -39.71 -10.07
C THR A 439 17.27 -38.17 -10.00
N GLY A 440 18.40 -37.53 -9.72
CA GLY A 440 18.51 -36.08 -9.58
C GLY A 440 18.07 -35.57 -8.20
N LEU A 441 18.12 -36.41 -7.16
CA LEU A 441 17.79 -36.03 -5.78
C LEU A 441 19.05 -35.58 -5.02
N VAL A 442 18.88 -34.63 -4.08
CA VAL A 442 20.00 -34.02 -3.35
C VAL A 442 20.69 -34.98 -2.35
N ASN A 443 21.82 -34.52 -1.81
CA ASN A 443 22.62 -35.20 -0.78
C ASN A 443 23.35 -36.47 -1.24
N ALA A 444 23.55 -36.65 -2.55
CA ALA A 444 24.38 -37.72 -3.13
C ALA A 444 25.79 -37.24 -3.57
N HIS A 445 26.23 -36.04 -3.17
CA HIS A 445 27.47 -35.42 -3.66
C HIS A 445 28.71 -36.31 -3.47
N TYR A 446 28.83 -37.00 -2.34
CA TYR A 446 30.04 -37.77 -2.01
C TYR A 446 30.27 -38.99 -2.93
N VAL A 447 29.21 -39.52 -3.56
CA VAL A 447 29.27 -40.61 -4.56
C VAL A 447 29.20 -40.13 -6.01
N MET A 448 28.82 -38.87 -6.26
CA MET A 448 28.60 -38.32 -7.60
C MET A 448 29.65 -37.32 -8.06
N VAL A 449 30.20 -36.49 -7.18
CA VAL A 449 31.09 -35.37 -7.54
C VAL A 449 32.56 -35.80 -7.54
N ASN A 450 33.34 -35.26 -8.47
CA ASN A 450 34.78 -35.55 -8.64
C ASN A 450 35.09 -37.06 -8.77
N LYS A 451 34.27 -37.79 -9.53
CA LYS A 451 34.45 -39.23 -9.80
C LYS A 451 34.88 -39.49 -11.24
N SER A 452 35.62 -40.58 -11.45
CA SER A 452 36.07 -41.01 -12.78
C SER A 452 34.94 -41.64 -13.60
N GLU A 453 35.09 -41.67 -14.92
CA GLU A 453 34.15 -42.37 -15.81
C GLU A 453 34.04 -43.87 -15.48
N GLU A 454 35.15 -44.48 -15.05
CA GLU A 454 35.17 -45.89 -14.63
C GLU A 454 34.29 -46.12 -13.39
N HIS A 455 34.29 -45.18 -12.44
CA HIS A 455 33.41 -45.23 -11.27
C HIS A 455 31.94 -45.24 -11.70
N PHE A 456 31.53 -44.30 -12.56
CA PHE A 456 30.17 -44.28 -13.09
C PHE A 456 29.83 -45.58 -13.85
N ALA A 457 30.74 -46.08 -14.69
CA ALA A 457 30.53 -47.32 -15.43
C ALA A 457 30.39 -48.55 -14.51
N LYS A 458 31.12 -48.59 -13.38
CA LYS A 458 31.00 -49.63 -12.36
C LYS A 458 29.62 -49.59 -11.69
N PHE A 459 29.20 -48.43 -11.20
CA PHE A 459 27.90 -48.30 -10.53
C PHE A 459 26.71 -48.53 -11.47
N ASN A 460 26.78 -48.04 -12.71
CA ASN A 460 25.77 -48.31 -13.73
C ASN A 460 25.58 -49.80 -14.01
N ARG A 461 26.68 -50.58 -14.05
CA ARG A 461 26.61 -52.04 -14.19
C ARG A 461 25.92 -52.69 -12.99
N MET A 462 26.26 -52.26 -11.77
CA MET A 462 25.64 -52.76 -10.54
C MET A 462 24.15 -52.43 -10.46
N ILE A 463 23.74 -51.20 -10.80
CA ILE A 463 22.32 -50.83 -10.86
C ILE A 463 21.58 -51.64 -11.92
N LYS A 464 22.14 -51.81 -13.12
CA LYS A 464 21.48 -52.62 -14.17
C LYS A 464 21.28 -54.08 -13.71
N ALA A 465 22.24 -54.65 -13.00
CA ALA A 465 22.10 -55.97 -12.39
C ALA A 465 20.99 -55.98 -11.34
N TRP A 466 20.99 -55.02 -10.40
CA TRP A 466 19.97 -54.91 -9.35
C TRP A 466 18.56 -54.66 -9.92
N ARG A 467 18.42 -53.77 -10.89
CA ARG A 467 17.17 -53.50 -11.62
C ARG A 467 16.61 -54.77 -12.25
N GLY A 468 17.48 -55.60 -12.83
CA GLY A 468 17.10 -56.82 -13.52
C GLY A 468 16.22 -56.53 -14.74
N ARG A 469 15.08 -57.22 -14.85
CA ARG A 469 14.12 -57.09 -15.97
C ARG A 469 13.08 -55.98 -15.77
N ARG A 470 13.15 -55.22 -14.67
CA ARG A 470 12.21 -54.12 -14.40
C ARG A 470 12.50 -52.95 -15.35
N ASP A 471 11.43 -52.28 -15.77
CA ASP A 471 11.54 -50.97 -16.41
C ASP A 471 12.14 -49.94 -15.43
N GLN A 472 12.80 -48.91 -15.95
CA GLN A 472 13.49 -47.89 -15.16
C GLN A 472 12.54 -47.16 -14.22
N LYS A 473 11.33 -46.81 -14.69
CA LYS A 473 10.31 -46.15 -13.87
C LYS A 473 9.88 -47.05 -12.72
N LYS A 474 9.48 -48.28 -13.05
CA LYS A 474 8.99 -49.26 -12.07
C LYS A 474 10.04 -49.58 -11.01
N PHE A 475 11.31 -49.66 -11.40
CA PHE A 475 12.41 -49.88 -10.45
C PHE A 475 12.49 -48.79 -9.37
N TYR A 476 12.40 -47.52 -9.75
CA TYR A 476 12.44 -46.42 -8.78
C TYR A 476 11.14 -46.28 -7.98
N GLU A 477 9.98 -46.55 -8.59
CA GLU A 477 8.70 -46.65 -7.87
C GLU A 477 8.76 -47.76 -6.81
N ASP A 478 9.36 -48.92 -7.12
CA ASP A 478 9.58 -50.00 -6.16
C ASP A 478 10.59 -49.63 -5.06
N LEU A 479 11.60 -48.82 -5.37
CA LEU A 479 12.59 -48.37 -4.39
C LEU A 479 11.98 -47.38 -3.38
N PHE A 480 11.23 -46.40 -3.87
CA PHE A 480 10.74 -45.29 -3.04
C PHE A 480 9.32 -45.48 -2.50
N GLU A 481 8.49 -46.32 -3.11
CA GLU A 481 7.05 -46.35 -2.83
C GLU A 481 6.47 -47.74 -2.60
N HIS A 482 6.67 -48.64 -3.56
CA HIS A 482 6.07 -49.97 -3.50
C HIS A 482 6.90 -50.94 -2.67
N HIS A 483 6.32 -52.12 -2.45
CA HIS A 483 6.95 -53.23 -1.77
C HIS A 483 7.54 -52.88 -0.38
N GLY A 484 7.09 -51.82 0.29
CA GLY A 484 7.54 -51.46 1.65
C GLY A 484 9.04 -51.12 1.76
N ASN A 485 9.67 -50.68 0.66
CA ASN A 485 11.04 -50.19 0.65
C ASN A 485 11.12 -48.73 1.12
N GLY A 486 10.20 -47.88 0.66
CA GLY A 486 10.08 -46.51 1.15
C GLY A 486 9.30 -46.38 2.46
N TYR A 487 9.49 -45.25 3.13
CA TYR A 487 8.76 -44.92 4.35
C TYR A 487 7.26 -44.67 4.09
N THR A 488 6.43 -45.00 5.06
CA THR A 488 4.96 -44.88 4.98
C THR A 488 4.44 -43.69 5.77
N CYS A 489 3.18 -43.31 5.54
CA CYS A 489 2.54 -42.21 6.27
C CYS A 489 2.55 -42.45 7.79
N THR A 490 2.23 -43.67 8.23
CA THR A 490 2.22 -44.05 9.66
C THR A 490 3.61 -44.09 10.30
N GLN A 491 4.66 -44.25 9.50
CA GLN A 491 6.04 -44.15 9.97
C GLN A 491 6.47 -42.69 10.14
N LEU A 492 5.99 -41.76 9.31
CA LEU A 492 6.31 -40.33 9.42
C LEU A 492 5.45 -39.64 10.49
N PHE A 493 4.13 -39.81 10.44
CA PHE A 493 3.20 -39.10 11.29
C PHE A 493 2.81 -39.93 12.52
N LYS A 494 2.81 -39.29 13.68
CA LYS A 494 2.42 -39.89 14.96
C LYS A 494 1.07 -39.40 15.43
N GLU A 495 0.82 -38.10 15.31
CA GLU A 495 -0.42 -37.47 15.78
C GLU A 495 -0.77 -36.24 14.95
N CYS A 496 -2.04 -36.07 14.61
CA CYS A 496 -2.57 -34.85 14.03
C CYS A 496 -3.79 -34.39 14.84
N ARG A 497 -3.86 -33.09 15.15
CA ARG A 497 -4.97 -32.49 15.89
C ARG A 497 -5.41 -31.18 15.25
N LEU A 498 -6.71 -30.94 15.19
CA LEU A 498 -7.30 -29.63 14.90
C LEU A 498 -7.90 -29.10 16.21
N GLY A 499 -7.24 -28.13 16.83
CA GLY A 499 -7.60 -27.66 18.16
C GLY A 499 -7.48 -28.78 19.19
N ALA A 500 -8.61 -29.20 19.75
CA ALA A 500 -8.73 -30.34 20.67
C ALA A 500 -9.09 -31.66 19.99
N LEU A 501 -9.52 -31.64 18.72
CA LEU A 501 -9.98 -32.82 18.00
C LEU A 501 -8.80 -33.59 17.38
N THR A 502 -8.67 -34.87 17.70
CA THR A 502 -7.70 -35.76 17.04
C THR A 502 -8.23 -36.22 15.69
N ILE A 503 -7.39 -36.12 14.66
CA ILE A 503 -7.72 -36.48 13.27
C ILE A 503 -6.70 -37.47 12.72
N ASN A 504 -7.11 -38.30 11.76
CA ASN A 504 -6.23 -39.26 11.12
C ASN A 504 -5.26 -38.56 10.15
N CYS A 505 -3.97 -38.56 10.46
CA CYS A 505 -2.95 -37.97 9.60
C CYS A 505 -2.93 -38.57 8.19
N CYS A 506 -3.17 -39.88 8.04
CA CYS A 506 -3.05 -40.55 6.75
C CYS A 506 -4.28 -40.41 5.86
N GLU A 507 -5.38 -39.88 6.39
CA GLU A 507 -6.50 -39.39 5.57
C GLU A 507 -6.22 -37.98 5.06
N LEU A 508 -5.56 -37.16 5.91
CA LEU A 508 -5.20 -35.76 5.64
C LEU A 508 -4.02 -35.61 4.66
N PHE A 509 -3.07 -36.53 4.66
CA PHE A 509 -1.86 -36.48 3.83
C PHE A 509 -1.84 -37.56 2.74
N GLU A 510 -1.31 -37.22 1.56
CA GLU A 510 -1.08 -38.14 0.44
C GLU A 510 0.38 -38.11 -0.05
N SER A 511 0.82 -39.21 -0.67
CA SER A 511 2.17 -39.33 -1.25
C SER A 511 2.34 -38.32 -2.38
N HIS A 512 3.44 -37.57 -2.37
CA HIS A 512 3.74 -36.57 -3.40
C HIS A 512 5.24 -36.42 -3.59
N TYR A 513 5.70 -36.23 -4.83
CA TYR A 513 7.11 -36.01 -5.13
C TYR A 513 7.42 -34.54 -5.29
N VAL A 514 8.48 -34.08 -4.61
CA VAL A 514 8.98 -32.71 -4.68
C VAL A 514 10.31 -32.68 -5.42
N MET A 515 10.48 -31.69 -6.30
CA MET A 515 11.71 -31.42 -7.03
C MET A 515 12.94 -31.49 -6.11
N LEU A 516 13.96 -32.24 -6.52
CA LEU A 516 15.22 -32.47 -5.79
C LEU A 516 15.10 -33.18 -4.42
N ARG A 517 13.90 -33.30 -3.83
CA ARG A 517 13.68 -33.88 -2.48
C ARG A 517 13.13 -35.29 -2.51
N GLY A 518 12.44 -35.68 -3.59
CA GLY A 518 11.92 -37.01 -3.77
C GLY A 518 10.57 -37.18 -3.08
N ARG A 519 10.33 -38.36 -2.51
CA ARG A 519 9.05 -38.71 -1.89
C ARG A 519 8.81 -37.87 -0.64
N CYS A 520 7.61 -37.33 -0.53
CA CYS A 520 7.10 -36.50 0.55
C CYS A 520 5.62 -36.80 0.80
N PHE A 521 5.06 -36.18 1.84
CA PHE A 521 3.61 -36.22 2.09
C PHE A 521 3.00 -34.83 2.01
N ARG A 522 2.03 -34.67 1.11
CA ARG A 522 1.29 -33.42 0.86
C ARG A 522 -0.06 -33.47 1.56
N MET A 523 -0.39 -32.39 2.26
CA MET A 523 -1.70 -32.20 2.86
C MET A 523 -2.75 -31.91 1.78
N LYS A 524 -3.86 -32.64 1.86
CA LYS A 524 -5.08 -32.39 1.07
C LYS A 524 -5.76 -31.09 1.51
N GLU A 525 -6.78 -30.69 0.77
CA GLU A 525 -7.61 -29.53 1.11
C GLU A 525 -8.19 -29.67 2.52
N PHE A 526 -7.87 -28.69 3.38
CA PHE A 526 -8.26 -28.69 4.78
C PHE A 526 -8.48 -27.27 5.30
N TYR A 527 -9.45 -27.09 6.18
CA TYR A 527 -9.95 -25.76 6.58
C TYR A 527 -9.82 -25.54 8.09
N GLN A 528 -9.50 -24.31 8.46
CA GLN A 528 -9.62 -23.79 9.81
C GLN A 528 -11.00 -23.15 9.99
N THR A 529 -11.74 -23.58 11.01
CA THR A 529 -13.08 -23.08 11.37
C THR A 529 -13.08 -22.13 12.56
N ASP A 530 -12.05 -22.19 13.40
CA ASP A 530 -11.95 -21.41 14.64
C ASP A 530 -10.65 -20.59 14.63
N PRO A 531 -10.65 -19.32 15.06
CA PRO A 531 -9.45 -18.49 15.05
C PRO A 531 -8.42 -18.89 16.12
N GLY A 532 -7.17 -18.47 15.89
CA GLY A 532 -6.10 -18.53 16.87
C GLY A 532 -5.75 -19.94 17.34
N PHE A 533 -5.61 -20.09 18.67
CA PHE A 533 -5.19 -21.34 19.30
C PHE A 533 -6.23 -22.46 19.17
N TYR A 534 -7.52 -22.13 19.14
CA TYR A 534 -8.60 -23.12 19.15
C TYR A 534 -8.75 -23.85 17.82
N GLY A 535 -8.45 -23.20 16.69
CA GLY A 535 -8.45 -23.86 15.38
C GLY A 535 -7.07 -24.21 14.84
N ARG A 536 -6.03 -24.28 15.68
CA ARG A 536 -4.69 -24.61 15.22
C ARG A 536 -4.59 -26.06 14.74
N LEU A 537 -3.89 -26.27 13.64
CA LEU A 537 -3.50 -27.59 13.16
C LEU A 537 -2.16 -27.96 13.81
N TYR A 538 -2.16 -29.01 14.63
CA TYR A 538 -0.98 -29.60 15.24
C TYR A 538 -0.60 -30.89 14.51
N ILE A 539 0.69 -31.03 14.19
CA ILE A 539 1.25 -32.21 13.52
C ILE A 539 2.48 -32.65 14.33
N GLY A 540 2.37 -33.83 14.95
CA GLY A 540 3.45 -34.54 15.61
C GLY A 540 4.03 -35.64 14.72
N MET A 541 5.34 -35.63 14.52
CA MET A 541 6.04 -36.54 13.60
C MET A 541 7.13 -37.34 14.31
N ASN A 542 7.39 -38.53 13.78
CA ASN A 542 8.43 -39.46 14.21
C ASN A 542 9.78 -39.18 13.53
N GLU A 543 10.82 -39.84 14.02
CA GLU A 543 12.11 -39.90 13.35
C GLU A 543 12.06 -40.91 12.21
N LEU A 544 12.53 -40.49 11.04
CA LEU A 544 12.72 -41.38 9.89
C LEU A 544 14.16 -41.91 9.86
N PRO A 545 14.39 -43.11 9.30
CA PRO A 545 15.75 -43.61 9.05
C PRO A 545 16.50 -42.72 8.05
N SER A 546 17.82 -42.77 8.10
CA SER A 546 18.71 -42.12 7.13
C SER A 546 19.99 -42.95 7.00
N LEU A 547 20.42 -43.16 5.76
CA LEU A 547 21.66 -43.88 5.44
C LEU A 547 22.89 -42.97 5.50
N THR A 548 22.68 -41.66 5.33
CA THR A 548 23.74 -40.63 5.29
C THR A 548 23.96 -39.94 6.64
N ALA A 549 23.01 -40.03 7.56
CA ALA A 549 23.15 -39.45 8.90
C ALA A 549 24.01 -40.34 9.81
N LYS A 550 24.87 -39.72 10.64
CA LYS A 550 25.75 -40.42 11.59
C LYS A 550 24.97 -41.32 12.57
N ASP A 551 23.81 -40.86 13.04
CA ASP A 551 22.97 -41.58 14.01
C ASP A 551 21.98 -42.56 13.34
N GLY A 552 22.09 -42.77 12.02
CA GLY A 552 21.17 -43.63 11.25
C GLY A 552 19.74 -43.07 11.11
N LYS A 553 19.50 -41.82 11.54
CA LYS A 553 18.19 -41.17 11.56
C LYS A 553 18.26 -39.75 11.04
N GLN A 554 17.16 -39.29 10.43
CA GLN A 554 17.03 -37.89 10.00
C GLN A 554 17.20 -36.96 11.22
N VAL A 555 18.07 -35.97 11.11
CA VAL A 555 18.28 -34.91 12.13
C VAL A 555 17.25 -33.78 11.98
N GLN A 556 16.75 -33.59 10.76
CA GLN A 556 15.77 -32.56 10.43
C GLN A 556 14.78 -33.07 9.39
N LEU A 557 13.56 -32.55 9.45
CA LEU A 557 12.58 -32.64 8.37
C LEU A 557 12.45 -31.28 7.68
N VAL A 558 11.90 -31.28 6.46
CA VAL A 558 11.62 -30.06 5.70
C VAL A 558 10.12 -29.97 5.50
N ALA A 559 9.53 -28.89 5.98
CA ALA A 559 8.15 -28.53 5.69
C ALA A 559 8.12 -27.45 4.61
N PHE A 560 7.34 -27.68 3.58
CA PHE A 560 7.04 -26.67 2.60
C PHE A 560 5.60 -26.20 2.75
N LEU A 561 5.39 -24.90 2.55
CA LEU A 561 4.06 -24.30 2.58
C LEU A 561 3.75 -23.75 1.20
N ALA A 562 2.88 -24.45 0.49
CA ALA A 562 2.45 -24.07 -0.86
C ALA A 562 1.03 -23.50 -0.85
N THR A 563 0.69 -22.77 -1.91
CA THR A 563 -0.71 -22.47 -2.21
C THR A 563 -1.45 -23.79 -2.46
N PRO A 564 -2.69 -23.96 -1.97
CA PRO A 564 -3.49 -25.12 -2.27
C PRO A 564 -3.50 -25.43 -3.75
N ARG A 565 -3.26 -26.70 -4.08
CA ARG A 565 -3.21 -27.22 -5.46
C ARG A 565 -2.12 -26.60 -6.36
N SER A 566 -1.23 -25.74 -5.84
CA SER A 566 -0.06 -25.29 -6.60
C SER A 566 1.06 -26.31 -6.53
N GLU A 567 1.94 -26.28 -7.51
CA GLU A 567 3.22 -26.98 -7.42
C GLU A 567 4.16 -26.30 -6.45
N ILE A 568 5.19 -27.04 -6.07
CA ILE A 568 6.32 -26.49 -5.36
C ILE A 568 7.61 -26.89 -6.05
N SER A 569 8.49 -25.90 -6.24
CA SER A 569 9.86 -26.14 -6.66
C SER A 569 10.72 -26.46 -5.44
N THR A 570 11.32 -25.45 -4.83
CA THR A 570 12.29 -25.58 -3.72
C THR A 570 12.10 -24.56 -2.59
N PHE A 571 11.20 -23.58 -2.76
CA PHE A 571 10.93 -22.51 -1.81
C PHE A 571 9.44 -22.12 -1.76
N PRO A 572 8.94 -21.59 -0.62
CA PRO A 572 9.64 -21.46 0.66
C PRO A 572 9.73 -22.80 1.41
N ARG A 573 10.86 -23.03 2.09
CA ARG A 573 11.14 -24.25 2.86
C ARG A 573 11.46 -23.92 4.32
N TYR A 574 10.91 -24.71 5.23
CA TYR A 574 11.07 -24.55 6.67
C TYR A 574 11.67 -25.82 7.26
N TYR A 575 12.87 -25.69 7.84
CA TYR A 575 13.49 -26.81 8.55
C TYR A 575 12.82 -27.00 9.92
N LEU A 576 12.43 -28.25 10.17
CA LEU A 576 11.94 -28.74 11.45
C LEU A 576 13.08 -29.48 12.13
N THR A 577 13.57 -28.93 13.23
CA THR A 577 14.66 -29.52 14.01
C THR A 577 14.09 -30.50 15.04
N LYS A 578 14.84 -31.57 15.29
CA LYS A 578 14.52 -32.55 16.32
C LYS A 578 14.45 -31.86 17.70
N GLN A 579 13.46 -32.22 18.51
CA GLN A 579 13.21 -31.64 19.84
C GLN A 579 12.99 -30.11 19.82
N ALA A 580 12.43 -29.60 18.72
CA ALA A 580 11.99 -28.21 18.62
C ALA A 580 10.51 -28.15 18.22
N SER A 581 9.76 -27.23 18.83
CA SER A 581 8.41 -26.89 18.40
C SER A 581 8.46 -25.73 17.42
N THR A 582 7.91 -25.94 16.22
CA THR A 582 7.79 -24.90 15.18
C THR A 582 6.34 -24.47 15.07
N LYS A 583 6.05 -23.22 15.42
CA LYS A 583 4.72 -22.60 15.27
C LYS A 583 4.73 -21.61 14.12
N ILE A 584 3.73 -21.69 13.25
CA ILE A 584 3.60 -20.86 12.05
C ILE A 584 2.23 -20.16 12.09
N SER A 585 2.23 -18.86 12.36
CA SER A 585 1.04 -18.02 12.18
C SER A 585 0.94 -17.61 10.71
N ILE A 586 -0.26 -17.72 10.13
CA ILE A 586 -0.51 -17.47 8.71
C ILE A 586 -1.40 -16.23 8.56
N LYS A 587 -1.07 -15.37 7.59
CA LYS A 587 -1.93 -14.28 7.12
C LYS A 587 -2.21 -14.45 5.63
N LEU A 588 -3.48 -14.44 5.23
CA LEU A 588 -3.87 -14.63 3.83
C LEU A 588 -4.06 -13.29 3.13
N ARG A 589 -3.45 -13.15 1.94
CA ARG A 589 -3.65 -12.03 1.02
C ARG A 589 -4.17 -12.56 -0.31
N MET A 590 -5.24 -11.99 -0.82
CA MET A 590 -5.72 -12.21 -2.18
C MET A 590 -5.34 -11.00 -3.02
N PHE A 591 -4.85 -11.24 -4.23
CA PHE A 591 -4.49 -10.22 -5.20
C PHE A 591 -5.34 -10.44 -6.44
N ASP A 592 -6.02 -9.39 -6.88
CA ASP A 592 -6.74 -9.30 -8.14
C ASP A 592 -6.20 -8.08 -8.90
N MET A 593 -5.19 -8.33 -9.72
CA MET A 593 -4.44 -7.30 -10.46
C MET A 593 -4.93 -7.22 -11.91
N ASP A 594 -4.78 -6.06 -12.53
CA ASP A 594 -5.18 -5.87 -13.94
C ASP A 594 -3.96 -6.17 -14.86
N PRO A 595 -4.08 -7.10 -15.83
CA PRO A 595 -2.98 -7.55 -16.68
C PRO A 595 -2.39 -6.44 -17.56
N ASP A 596 -3.17 -5.40 -17.87
CA ASP A 596 -2.72 -4.28 -18.71
C ASP A 596 -1.71 -3.38 -17.99
N PHE A 597 -1.74 -3.38 -16.64
CA PHE A 597 -0.96 -2.47 -15.81
C PHE A 597 0.13 -3.19 -15.02
N THR A 598 -0.23 -4.33 -14.46
CA THR A 598 0.68 -5.16 -13.68
C THR A 598 1.23 -6.24 -14.60
N ARG A 599 2.55 -6.43 -14.62
CA ARG A 599 3.22 -7.53 -15.34
C ARG A 599 2.88 -8.88 -14.69
N CYS A 600 1.63 -9.30 -14.82
CA CYS A 600 1.07 -10.56 -14.38
C CYS A 600 0.50 -11.30 -15.60
N HIS A 601 0.32 -12.62 -15.49
CA HIS A 601 -0.13 -13.47 -16.58
C HIS A 601 -1.42 -14.20 -16.20
N ASP A 602 -2.39 -14.29 -17.12
CA ASP A 602 -3.74 -14.81 -16.85
C ASP A 602 -3.99 -16.17 -17.52
N ASP A 603 -3.02 -17.09 -17.45
CA ASP A 603 -3.20 -18.46 -17.95
C ASP A 603 -3.65 -19.41 -16.84
N GLY A 604 -4.81 -20.04 -17.07
CA GLY A 604 -5.44 -21.00 -16.15
C GLY A 604 -4.65 -22.30 -15.93
N GLU A 605 -3.72 -22.64 -16.82
CA GLU A 605 -2.90 -23.88 -16.75
C GLU A 605 -1.50 -23.69 -16.15
N THR A 606 -0.90 -22.49 -16.19
CA THR A 606 0.48 -22.23 -15.75
C THR A 606 0.58 -21.76 -14.30
N ARG A 607 -0.22 -22.34 -13.39
CA ARG A 607 -0.49 -21.82 -12.04
C ARG A 607 0.77 -21.51 -11.21
N GLY A 608 1.22 -20.27 -11.34
CA GLY A 608 2.18 -19.62 -10.45
C GLY A 608 3.65 -19.82 -10.79
N ARG A 609 4.48 -19.00 -10.15
CA ARG A 609 5.93 -18.95 -10.36
C ARG A 609 6.59 -20.32 -10.21
N ALA A 610 6.12 -21.14 -9.27
CA ALA A 610 6.68 -22.46 -8.99
C ALA A 610 6.45 -23.46 -10.13
N ALA A 611 5.26 -23.48 -10.74
CA ALA A 611 4.95 -24.39 -11.86
C ALA A 611 5.72 -23.98 -13.13
N CYS A 612 5.77 -22.68 -13.42
CA CYS A 612 6.60 -22.14 -14.50
C CYS A 612 8.07 -22.51 -14.32
N TYR A 613 8.62 -22.27 -13.13
CA TYR A 613 10.01 -22.60 -12.81
C TYR A 613 10.27 -24.10 -12.91
N LEU A 614 9.37 -24.95 -12.40
CA LEU A 614 9.54 -26.40 -12.46
C LEU A 614 9.58 -26.90 -13.90
N ARG A 615 8.67 -26.40 -14.75
CA ARG A 615 8.64 -26.72 -16.18
C ARG A 615 9.94 -26.30 -16.86
N GLN A 616 10.41 -25.09 -16.58
CA GLN A 616 11.65 -24.58 -17.15
C GLN A 616 12.88 -25.36 -16.69
N TRP A 617 13.01 -25.64 -15.39
CA TRP A 617 14.06 -26.48 -14.85
C TRP A 617 14.06 -27.87 -15.50
N LEU A 618 12.89 -28.50 -15.64
CA LEU A 618 12.75 -29.80 -16.28
C LEU A 618 13.19 -29.75 -17.75
N TYR A 619 12.82 -28.69 -18.47
CA TYR A 619 13.13 -28.52 -19.88
C TYR A 619 14.61 -28.23 -20.11
N GLU A 620 15.21 -27.33 -19.33
CA GLU A 620 16.61 -26.92 -19.45
C GLU A 620 17.59 -28.01 -18.98
N LYS A 621 17.26 -28.74 -17.92
CA LYS A 621 18.17 -29.70 -17.28
C LYS A 621 18.01 -31.14 -17.76
N PHE A 622 16.84 -31.51 -18.30
CA PHE A 622 16.58 -32.89 -18.74
C PHE A 622 16.10 -32.99 -20.19
N VAL A 623 15.01 -32.31 -20.57
CA VAL A 623 14.38 -32.51 -21.88
C VAL A 623 15.28 -32.04 -23.03
N ASN A 624 15.81 -30.82 -22.96
CA ASN A 624 16.71 -30.28 -23.99
C ASN A 624 18.04 -31.06 -24.12
N PRO A 625 18.80 -31.33 -23.04
CA PRO A 625 20.11 -31.97 -23.17
C PRO A 625 20.04 -33.49 -23.39
N HIS A 626 18.98 -34.15 -22.91
CA HIS A 626 18.95 -35.63 -22.82
C HIS A 626 17.68 -36.27 -23.38
N ASN A 627 16.66 -35.49 -23.76
CA ASN A 627 15.36 -35.97 -24.24
C ASN A 627 14.74 -37.05 -23.33
N CYS A 628 14.87 -36.85 -22.02
CA CYS A 628 14.36 -37.75 -20.99
C CYS A 628 13.89 -36.96 -19.77
N THR A 629 13.25 -37.62 -18.80
CA THR A 629 12.85 -37.03 -17.51
C THR A 629 13.22 -37.88 -16.31
N PRO A 630 13.36 -37.30 -15.10
CA PRO A 630 13.44 -38.11 -13.89
C PRO A 630 12.09 -38.78 -13.62
N PHE A 631 12.10 -39.99 -13.07
CA PHE A 631 10.91 -40.84 -12.96
C PHE A 631 9.72 -40.14 -12.28
N TYR A 632 9.99 -39.31 -11.27
CA TYR A 632 8.97 -38.61 -10.49
C TYR A 632 8.41 -37.34 -11.14
N MET A 633 8.93 -36.92 -12.31
CA MET A 633 8.45 -35.74 -13.06
C MET A 633 7.83 -36.08 -14.42
N GLN A 634 7.77 -37.36 -14.79
CA GLN A 634 7.25 -37.78 -16.11
C GLN A 634 5.83 -37.25 -16.40
N TYR A 635 5.00 -37.11 -15.37
CA TYR A 635 3.64 -36.58 -15.48
C TYR A 635 3.56 -35.13 -16.01
N ARG A 636 4.68 -34.40 -16.06
CA ARG A 636 4.78 -33.02 -16.58
C ARG A 636 5.15 -32.92 -18.04
N THR A 637 5.61 -34.01 -18.64
CA THR A 637 6.11 -34.05 -20.01
C THR A 637 5.41 -35.17 -20.75
N HIS A 638 4.50 -34.80 -21.65
CA HIS A 638 3.87 -35.78 -22.53
C HIS A 638 4.85 -36.22 -23.62
N GLY A 639 5.02 -37.53 -23.81
CA GLY A 639 5.82 -38.10 -24.90
C GLY A 639 7.33 -38.21 -24.65
N VAL A 640 7.80 -38.04 -23.40
CA VAL A 640 9.21 -38.18 -23.02
C VAL A 640 9.38 -39.31 -22.01
N ASP A 641 10.34 -40.21 -22.26
CA ASP A 641 10.61 -41.37 -21.40
C ASP A 641 11.48 -41.01 -20.18
N VAL A 642 11.57 -41.95 -19.23
CA VAL A 642 12.42 -41.81 -18.05
C VAL A 642 13.89 -41.99 -18.43
N CYS A 643 14.78 -41.16 -17.87
CA CYS A 643 16.22 -41.22 -18.16
C CYS A 643 16.83 -42.59 -17.83
N GLU A 644 17.65 -43.11 -18.74
CA GLU A 644 18.43 -44.34 -18.53
C GLU A 644 19.46 -44.17 -17.40
N THR A 645 19.83 -45.31 -16.80
CA THR A 645 20.77 -45.34 -15.67
C THR A 645 22.12 -44.71 -16.05
N GLY A 646 22.56 -43.75 -15.24
CA GLY A 646 23.85 -43.09 -15.34
C GLY A 646 23.85 -41.80 -16.15
N VAL A 647 22.76 -41.47 -16.85
CA VAL A 647 22.64 -40.20 -17.61
C VAL A 647 22.63 -39.02 -16.65
N ILE A 648 21.81 -39.10 -15.60
CA ILE A 648 21.66 -38.03 -14.60
C ILE A 648 22.90 -37.97 -13.69
N ALA A 649 23.47 -39.12 -13.31
CA ALA A 649 24.68 -39.17 -12.49
C ALA A 649 25.86 -38.38 -13.09
N LYS A 650 26.03 -38.40 -14.42
CA LYS A 650 27.11 -37.67 -15.12
C LYS A 650 26.91 -36.16 -15.13
N THR A 651 25.66 -35.69 -15.10
CA THR A 651 25.30 -34.26 -15.13
C THR A 651 24.73 -33.78 -13.80
N TYR A 652 24.98 -34.52 -12.71
CA TYR A 652 24.38 -34.31 -11.40
C TYR A 652 24.56 -32.89 -10.86
N GLU A 653 25.75 -32.30 -10.96
CA GLU A 653 26.01 -30.93 -10.51
C GLU A 653 25.16 -29.90 -11.27
N ASN A 654 24.99 -30.08 -12.58
CA ASN A 654 24.15 -29.21 -13.40
C ASN A 654 22.66 -29.34 -13.03
N VAL A 655 22.20 -30.55 -12.69
CA VAL A 655 20.82 -30.80 -12.24
C VAL A 655 20.52 -30.10 -10.92
N LEU A 656 21.48 -30.05 -10.01
CA LEU A 656 21.36 -29.38 -8.72
C LEU A 656 21.45 -27.85 -8.81
N ASP A 657 22.09 -27.34 -9.86
CA ASP A 657 22.14 -25.91 -10.11
C ASP A 657 20.74 -25.36 -10.41
N LEU A 658 20.26 -24.52 -9.50
CA LEU A 658 18.94 -23.89 -9.54
C LEU A 658 18.88 -22.69 -10.51
N ALA A 659 20.02 -22.26 -11.08
CA ALA A 659 20.06 -21.18 -12.05
C ALA A 659 19.42 -21.61 -13.39
N THR A 660 18.47 -20.80 -13.88
CA THR A 660 17.78 -20.95 -15.16
C THR A 660 18.08 -19.77 -16.08
N LYS A 661 18.17 -20.00 -17.39
CA LYS A 661 18.64 -18.97 -18.36
C LYS A 661 17.58 -17.90 -18.67
N GLU A 662 16.30 -18.21 -18.60
CA GLU A 662 15.19 -17.27 -18.90
C GLU A 662 14.34 -16.97 -17.66
N ASN A 663 14.61 -15.89 -16.92
CA ASN A 663 13.96 -15.67 -15.61
C ASN A 663 12.55 -15.05 -15.64
N ILE A 664 11.75 -15.21 -16.70
CA ILE A 664 10.46 -14.50 -16.79
C ILE A 664 9.27 -15.38 -16.34
N CYS A 665 9.37 -15.96 -15.14
CA CYS A 665 8.20 -16.57 -14.49
C CYS A 665 7.39 -15.50 -13.75
N MET A 666 6.35 -14.98 -14.43
CA MET A 666 5.45 -13.98 -13.85
C MET A 666 4.45 -14.60 -12.87
N ALA A 667 3.90 -13.75 -12.00
CA ALA A 667 2.83 -14.17 -11.11
C ALA A 667 1.48 -14.15 -11.84
N ALA A 668 0.53 -14.97 -11.38
CA ALA A 668 -0.84 -14.90 -11.87
C ALA A 668 -1.52 -13.58 -11.45
N CYS A 669 -2.40 -13.04 -12.29
CA CYS A 669 -3.10 -11.78 -11.98
C CYS A 669 -4.08 -11.92 -10.82
N SER A 670 -4.85 -13.01 -10.80
CA SER A 670 -5.60 -13.45 -9.62
C SER A 670 -4.81 -14.51 -8.87
N ARG A 671 -4.46 -14.25 -7.61
CA ARG A 671 -3.67 -15.17 -6.79
C ARG A 671 -3.86 -14.96 -5.31
N SER A 672 -3.72 -16.06 -4.55
CA SER A 672 -3.58 -16.00 -3.10
C SER A 672 -2.10 -16.09 -2.71
N GLU A 673 -1.61 -15.14 -1.92
CA GLU A 673 -0.33 -15.23 -1.22
C GLU A 673 -0.56 -15.38 0.28
N ARG A 674 0.38 -16.05 0.95
CA ARG A 674 0.34 -16.24 2.40
C ARG A 674 1.62 -15.71 3.00
N GLU A 675 1.48 -14.88 4.02
CA GLU A 675 2.59 -14.44 4.84
C GLU A 675 2.71 -15.35 6.07
N TYR A 676 3.93 -15.80 6.36
CA TYR A 676 4.19 -16.78 7.41
C TYR A 676 5.08 -16.17 8.49
N LYS A 677 4.58 -16.11 9.72
CA LYS A 677 5.36 -15.75 10.89
C LYS A 677 5.76 -17.02 11.63
N VAL A 678 7.05 -17.34 11.60
CA VAL A 678 7.58 -18.57 12.19
C VAL A 678 8.21 -18.28 13.56
N VAL A 679 7.79 -19.04 14.56
CA VAL A 679 8.36 -19.03 15.91
C VAL A 679 8.86 -20.44 16.22
N ARG A 680 10.13 -20.56 16.59
CA ARG A 680 10.72 -21.82 17.05
C ARG A 680 10.99 -21.75 18.54
N ARG A 681 10.65 -22.81 19.26
CA ARG A 681 10.99 -22.96 20.68
C ARG A 681 11.66 -24.29 20.91
N ASN A 682 12.79 -24.26 21.60
CA ASN A 682 13.45 -25.47 22.07
C ASN A 682 12.61 -26.10 23.18
N THR A 683 12.55 -27.42 23.15
CA THR A 683 11.60 -28.14 23.97
C THR A 683 12.20 -28.56 25.31
N GLU A 684 13.52 -28.35 25.49
CA GLU A 684 14.22 -28.48 26.77
C GLU A 684 13.64 -27.54 27.83
N ALA A 685 13.29 -26.30 27.46
CA ALA A 685 12.58 -25.36 28.32
C ALA A 685 11.13 -25.77 28.64
N SER A 686 10.55 -26.74 27.89
CA SER A 686 9.21 -27.27 28.13
C SER A 686 9.24 -28.55 28.98
N ARG A 687 10.35 -29.31 28.91
CA ARG A 687 10.64 -30.45 29.82
C ARG A 687 10.87 -29.99 31.26
N SER A 688 11.53 -28.84 31.48
CA SER A 688 11.69 -28.25 32.82
C SER A 688 10.35 -27.83 33.46
N LEU A 689 9.28 -27.73 32.67
CA LEU A 689 7.91 -27.44 33.12
C LEU A 689 7.04 -28.70 33.30
N GLY A 690 7.62 -29.91 33.24
CA GLY A 690 6.90 -31.15 33.52
C GLY A 690 6.01 -31.68 32.38
N PHE A 691 6.09 -31.13 31.17
CA PHE A 691 5.39 -31.67 30.02
C PHE A 691 6.17 -32.86 29.44
N ASN A 692 5.62 -34.08 29.57
CA ASN A 692 6.14 -35.27 28.92
C ASN A 692 5.94 -35.18 27.40
N GLU A 693 6.93 -34.62 26.71
CA GLU A 693 6.86 -34.39 25.29
C GLU A 693 7.30 -35.62 24.49
N THR A 694 6.33 -36.23 23.81
CA THR A 694 6.46 -37.55 23.17
C THR A 694 6.81 -37.51 21.67
N HIS A 695 6.92 -36.32 21.05
CA HIS A 695 7.07 -36.15 19.60
C HIS A 695 8.44 -35.54 19.22
N PRO A 696 9.28 -36.27 18.45
CA PRO A 696 10.57 -35.77 17.98
C PRO A 696 10.50 -34.47 17.16
N TYR A 697 9.51 -34.34 16.28
CA TYR A 697 9.28 -33.14 15.47
C TYR A 697 7.87 -32.63 15.65
N ARG A 698 7.71 -31.31 15.73
CA ARG A 698 6.43 -30.65 15.97
C ARG A 698 6.24 -29.45 15.07
N LEU A 699 5.09 -29.42 14.40
CA LEU A 699 4.65 -28.33 13.54
C LEU A 699 3.23 -27.91 13.94
N GLU A 700 3.05 -26.63 14.25
CA GLU A 700 1.75 -26.00 14.51
C GLU A 700 1.48 -24.92 13.46
N LEU A 701 0.29 -24.94 12.86
CA LEU A 701 -0.16 -23.91 11.91
C LEU A 701 -1.51 -23.34 12.35
N HIS A 702 -1.68 -22.04 12.25
CA HIS A 702 -2.97 -21.40 12.49
C HIS A 702 -3.06 -20.02 11.81
N TYR A 703 -4.29 -19.62 11.48
CA TYR A 703 -4.65 -18.23 11.25
C TYR A 703 -4.96 -17.57 12.59
N GLU A 704 -4.42 -16.37 12.84
CA GLU A 704 -4.74 -15.61 14.08
C GLU A 704 -6.23 -15.24 14.08
N ASP A 705 -6.70 -14.65 12.97
CA ASP A 705 -8.08 -14.27 12.73
C ASP A 705 -8.57 -14.92 11.43
N LEU A 706 -9.87 -15.25 11.37
CA LEU A 706 -10.50 -15.79 10.16
C LEU A 706 -10.84 -14.68 9.16
N GLU A 707 -9.81 -14.00 8.68
CA GLU A 707 -9.91 -12.94 7.69
C GLU A 707 -8.81 -13.05 6.62
N TYR A 708 -9.06 -12.42 5.47
CA TYR A 708 -8.05 -12.23 4.44
C TYR A 708 -8.04 -10.79 3.95
N GLU A 709 -6.86 -10.32 3.56
CA GLU A 709 -6.69 -9.02 2.93
C GLU A 709 -6.86 -9.17 1.41
N ASN A 710 -7.84 -8.49 0.82
CA ASN A 710 -8.01 -8.41 -0.63
C ASN A 710 -7.34 -7.14 -1.17
N TYR A 711 -6.40 -7.31 -2.09
CA TYR A 711 -5.69 -6.28 -2.84
C TYR A 711 -6.22 -6.29 -4.28
N ALA A 712 -7.08 -5.35 -4.62
CA ALA A 712 -7.67 -5.26 -5.95
C ALA A 712 -7.24 -3.97 -6.66
N GLU A 713 -6.77 -4.07 -7.90
CA GLU A 713 -6.54 -2.90 -8.74
C GLU A 713 -7.85 -2.45 -9.40
N VAL A 714 -8.24 -1.20 -9.15
CA VAL A 714 -9.48 -0.62 -9.67
C VAL A 714 -9.15 0.60 -10.52
N ARG A 715 -9.66 0.67 -11.75
CA ARG A 715 -9.45 1.81 -12.64
C ARG A 715 -10.09 3.09 -12.07
N ILE A 716 -9.31 4.16 -11.90
CA ILE A 716 -9.79 5.43 -11.30
C ILE A 716 -10.72 6.16 -12.26
N THR A 717 -10.35 6.19 -13.53
CA THR A 717 -11.10 6.90 -14.57
C THR A 717 -11.89 5.91 -15.38
N THR A 718 -13.10 5.61 -14.92
CA THR A 718 -14.09 4.96 -15.77
C THR A 718 -14.68 6.00 -16.73
N LEU A 719 -15.05 5.58 -17.94
CA LEU A 719 -15.70 6.46 -18.92
C LEU A 719 -16.91 7.22 -18.31
N PRO A 720 -17.79 6.59 -17.49
CA PRO A 720 -18.86 7.31 -16.79
C PRO A 720 -18.35 8.36 -15.80
N GLY A 721 -17.28 8.05 -15.04
CA GLY A 721 -16.67 8.99 -14.10
C GLY A 721 -16.10 10.23 -14.80
N PHE A 722 -15.44 10.03 -15.96
CA PHE A 722 -14.93 11.12 -16.78
C PHE A 722 -16.06 12.02 -17.32
N VAL A 723 -17.11 11.42 -17.91
CA VAL A 723 -18.27 12.17 -18.43
C VAL A 723 -18.96 12.96 -17.31
N SER A 724 -19.09 12.38 -16.12
CA SER A 724 -19.67 13.04 -14.95
C SER A 724 -18.85 14.25 -14.49
N GLN A 725 -17.52 14.13 -14.43
CA GLN A 725 -16.64 15.25 -14.03
C GLN A 725 -16.68 16.41 -15.04
N VAL A 726 -16.60 16.10 -16.34
CA VAL A 726 -16.69 17.12 -17.40
C VAL A 726 -18.07 17.79 -17.39
N GLY A 727 -19.15 17.00 -17.28
CA GLY A 727 -20.51 17.51 -17.19
C GLY A 727 -20.73 18.39 -15.96
N GLY A 728 -20.21 17.98 -14.80
CA GLY A 728 -20.30 18.75 -13.55
C GLY A 728 -19.56 20.09 -13.63
N GLN A 729 -18.35 20.12 -14.20
CA GLN A 729 -17.59 21.37 -14.35
C GLN A 729 -18.23 22.31 -15.39
N LEU A 730 -18.70 21.80 -16.53
CA LEU A 730 -19.40 22.61 -17.54
C LEU A 730 -20.73 23.16 -17.01
N GLY A 731 -21.48 22.34 -16.25
CA GLY A 731 -22.73 22.75 -15.62
C GLY A 731 -22.52 23.80 -14.53
N LEU A 732 -21.51 23.65 -13.67
CA LEU A 732 -21.26 24.54 -12.54
C LEU A 732 -20.72 25.92 -12.97
N PHE A 733 -19.78 25.96 -13.93
CA PHE A 733 -19.09 27.21 -14.29
C PHE A 733 -19.69 27.95 -15.47
N LEU A 734 -20.28 27.22 -16.43
CA LEU A 734 -20.81 27.80 -17.66
C LEU A 734 -22.33 27.68 -17.76
N GLY A 735 -22.96 26.83 -16.94
CA GLY A 735 -24.38 26.47 -17.12
C GLY A 735 -24.65 25.75 -18.46
N VAL A 736 -23.60 25.26 -19.12
CA VAL A 736 -23.66 24.69 -20.46
C VAL A 736 -23.87 23.19 -20.36
N THR A 737 -24.93 22.72 -20.99
CA THR A 737 -25.20 21.29 -21.15
C THR A 737 -24.87 20.84 -22.58
N VAL A 738 -24.86 19.53 -22.82
CA VAL A 738 -24.77 18.98 -24.18
C VAL A 738 -25.87 19.55 -25.08
N MET A 739 -27.07 19.79 -24.54
CA MET A 739 -28.17 20.41 -25.27
C MET A 739 -27.87 21.86 -25.65
N SER A 740 -27.24 22.62 -24.75
CA SER A 740 -26.82 24.01 -25.01
C SER A 740 -25.78 24.07 -26.14
N ILE A 741 -24.84 23.11 -26.19
CA ILE A 741 -23.85 23.01 -27.28
C ILE A 741 -24.54 22.68 -28.60
N ALA A 742 -25.47 21.72 -28.60
CA ALA A 742 -26.24 21.35 -29.80
C ALA A 742 -27.07 22.55 -30.31
N GLN A 743 -27.71 23.31 -29.43
CA GLN A 743 -28.42 24.53 -29.77
C GLN A 743 -27.51 25.61 -30.36
N MET A 744 -26.30 25.78 -29.80
CA MET A 744 -25.33 26.73 -30.33
C MET A 744 -24.88 26.35 -31.74
N ILE A 745 -24.64 25.06 -32.00
CA ILE A 745 -24.29 24.56 -33.34
C ILE A 745 -25.44 24.76 -34.33
N LEU A 746 -26.68 24.46 -33.93
CA LEU A 746 -27.86 24.67 -34.76
C LEU A 746 -28.08 26.15 -35.09
N ASN A 747 -27.96 27.04 -34.10
CA ASN A 747 -28.08 28.47 -34.32
C ASN A 747 -26.94 29.01 -35.20
N LEU A 748 -25.71 28.52 -35.03
CA LEU A 748 -24.58 28.87 -35.89
C LEU A 748 -24.80 28.39 -37.33
N TYR A 749 -25.34 27.18 -37.49
CA TYR A 749 -25.69 26.63 -38.80
C TYR A 749 -26.76 27.48 -39.50
N VAL A 750 -27.86 27.83 -38.80
CA VAL A 750 -28.92 28.68 -39.34
C VAL A 750 -28.37 30.06 -39.70
N PHE A 751 -27.56 30.66 -38.82
CA PHE A 751 -26.93 31.95 -39.07
C PHE A 751 -26.01 31.93 -40.30
N LEU A 752 -25.16 30.91 -40.44
CA LEU A 752 -24.29 30.74 -41.60
C LEU A 752 -25.08 30.50 -42.88
N HIS A 753 -26.13 29.68 -42.81
CA HIS A 753 -27.00 29.39 -43.93
C HIS A 753 -27.73 30.66 -44.42
N GLU A 754 -28.29 31.45 -43.51
CA GLU A 754 -28.90 32.74 -43.86
C GLU A 754 -27.89 33.71 -44.47
N ARG A 755 -26.68 33.80 -43.91
CA ARG A 755 -25.63 34.69 -44.44
C ARG A 755 -25.19 34.27 -45.84
N LEU A 756 -25.04 32.96 -46.07
CA LEU A 756 -24.75 32.39 -47.39
C LEU A 756 -25.88 32.61 -48.39
N GLN A 757 -27.14 32.51 -47.96
CA GLN A 757 -28.29 32.83 -48.82
C GLN A 757 -28.36 34.31 -49.20
N ARG A 758 -28.07 35.22 -48.26
CA ARG A 758 -27.99 36.66 -48.54
C ARG A 758 -26.86 36.97 -49.52
N LEU A 759 -25.68 36.35 -49.35
CA LEU A 759 -24.55 36.47 -50.27
C LEU A 759 -24.87 35.91 -51.67
N ARG A 760 -25.61 34.79 -51.76
CA ARG A 760 -26.11 34.25 -53.04
C ARG A 760 -27.12 35.19 -53.72
N LYS A 761 -27.99 35.85 -52.96
CA LYS A 761 -28.93 36.83 -53.52
C LYS A 761 -28.20 38.06 -54.07
N THR A 762 -27.20 38.59 -53.36
CA THR A 762 -26.38 39.70 -53.85
C THR A 762 -25.55 39.35 -55.10
N LEU A 763 -25.09 38.10 -55.21
CA LEU A 763 -24.39 37.58 -56.41
C LEU A 763 -25.32 37.36 -57.61
N LYS A 764 -26.61 37.04 -57.38
CA LYS A 764 -27.61 36.96 -58.46
C LYS A 764 -28.05 38.34 -58.97
N THR A 765 -28.05 39.37 -58.14
CA THR A 765 -28.33 40.76 -58.56
C THR A 765 -27.16 41.44 -59.29
N SER A 766 -25.97 40.83 -59.34
CA SER A 766 -24.82 41.34 -60.10
C SER A 766 -24.65 40.69 -61.48
N GLN A 767 -25.58 39.83 -61.93
CA GLN A 767 -25.60 39.34 -63.30
C GLN A 767 -26.44 40.30 -64.17
N PRO A 768 -25.87 40.96 -65.20
CA PRO A 768 -26.61 41.87 -66.06
C PRO A 768 -27.64 41.09 -66.89
N PRO A 769 -28.79 41.69 -67.22
CA PRO A 769 -29.78 41.06 -68.08
C PRO A 769 -29.20 40.87 -69.48
N ALA A 770 -29.43 39.69 -70.05
CA ALA A 770 -29.32 39.42 -71.49
C ALA A 770 -30.71 39.08 -72.01
#